data_AF-A0A1X7I5A4-F1
#
_entry.id   AF-A0A1X7I5A4-F1
#
_cell.length_a   1.000
_cell.length_b   1.000
_cell.length_c   1.000
_cell.angle_alpha   90.00
_cell.angle_beta   90.00
_cell.angle_gamma   90.00
#
_symmetry.space_group_name_H-M   'P 1'
#
loop_
_entity.id
_entity.type
_entity.pdbx_description
1 polymer ?
#
loop_
_entity_poly.entity_id
_entity_poly.type
_entity_poly.pdbx_seq_one_letter_code
_entity_poly.pdbx_strand_id
1 'polypeptide(L)'
;MKRCSINRYAVGAVVLAMVNILLIACGGDSGSSTKPADDGREVATVVDMGRCTNEREGDTVYVAEKMTDYLCKNRTWVDLSTVSDDEKTLSSSSVAKGTLSAASGNSSAVQGTSSATSVSGTSAGKESDPAQGFIRENISVTGVAQKGPFKFGSPLNLYELKKNLNPSGRVYNDEINSNKGDFVIPKVSFAYPYAKLEVTGLYRNEVTGEWSKEPMTLFALTDFSDKRAQTNSDERVQVNINLLTHLEYDRALYLVQEKGYSVYAAKKQAAQEIMTAFEFATAVTYSEDFAIFQNDGVGSGTIAGNGTLLAISALVMGNRSDAEIQSVIDQFREDVKTDGEWNDLQTKTNMADWARDFKYGTIRAAVKSWNILDIPDYETYLDVYWNNVYGLGGCSEIRKGTVAPNSNKLSKYYNEYFICKVDGSKYSWVSATTIEKDTYEWASGKSGEFKKGNVTDTIYTYNGTKWEVAARETTIGVCGSKNAGEVSKFNGIYYICKSNAWGTATVLEYDTYGWKAGSEGSVKAGNVNSDKYYVYENGAWRASGGEIENNLGACVTSREGEVGESGNAYYVCKSSVWTTATGIEKNLGGCTAKREGEIDLYGNTYYICKNKTWTITSSSSSSAKMSSSSSSQNAVDPSTVVKGTMTDSRDGQIYKTVKIGNQTWMAENLNYKTANSYCYNDSSSYCSKYGRLYTWAAAMDSAGTWGANGKGCGYNKTCSPTYPVRGVCPEGWHLPTQTEWKTLFTAVGGHSAEGRVLKFTSGWYSNGNGTDAFSFSALPAGNRLDDGSYNRKGYEAYFWSSTGDDSDLAYRMRLVCNYDNAFLNYNNFKYDGYSVRCLQD
;
A
#
# COMPACT_ATOMS: atom_id res chain seq x y z
N MET A 1 -3.94 -34.09 47.77
CA MET A 1 -4.50 -34.23 49.14
C MET A 1 -4.51 -32.86 49.82
N LYS A 2 -5.35 -32.63 50.85
CA LYS A 2 -5.31 -31.58 51.91
C LYS A 2 -4.66 -30.20 51.54
N ARG A 3 -5.43 -29.10 51.43
CA ARG A 3 -5.74 -28.07 52.49
C ARG A 3 -4.56 -27.12 52.79
N CYS A 4 -4.70 -25.83 53.11
CA CYS A 4 -5.81 -24.87 53.35
C CYS A 4 -5.41 -23.50 52.71
N SER A 5 -6.27 -22.59 52.22
CA SER A 5 -7.45 -21.89 52.80
C SER A 5 -7.11 -20.70 53.72
N ILE A 6 -7.60 -19.50 53.34
CA ILE A 6 -7.66 -18.25 54.14
C ILE A 6 -9.13 -17.73 54.12
N ASN A 7 -9.58 -17.08 55.19
CA ASN A 7 -10.95 -16.51 55.36
C ASN A 7 -11.11 -15.17 54.61
N ARG A 8 -12.30 -14.72 54.11
CA ARG A 8 -13.55 -14.25 54.82
C ARG A 8 -13.26 -13.12 55.83
N TYR A 9 -14.00 -12.00 55.92
CA TYR A 9 -15.43 -11.67 55.68
C TYR A 9 -15.59 -10.31 54.91
N ALA A 10 -16.66 -9.96 54.17
CA ALA A 10 -18.03 -9.45 54.55
C ALA A 10 -18.03 -8.16 55.42
N VAL A 11 -18.89 -7.12 55.33
CA VAL A 11 -20.23 -6.77 54.74
C VAL A 11 -20.24 -5.21 54.47
N GLY A 12 -21.08 -4.50 53.69
CA GLY A 12 -22.20 -4.77 52.74
C GLY A 12 -23.38 -3.74 52.84
N ALA A 13 -23.97 -3.31 51.70
CA ALA A 13 -25.02 -2.24 51.53
C ALA A 13 -24.55 -0.79 51.88
N VAL A 14 -25.15 0.36 51.49
CA VAL A 14 -26.48 0.88 51.04
C VAL A 14 -26.21 1.99 49.98
N VAL A 15 -26.89 2.31 48.86
CA VAL A 15 -28.30 2.33 48.33
C VAL A 15 -28.97 3.73 48.29
N LEU A 16 -29.21 4.24 47.06
CA LEU A 16 -30.02 5.43 46.63
C LEU A 16 -29.56 6.85 47.12
N ALA A 17 -29.86 7.99 46.45
CA ALA A 17 -30.99 8.31 45.55
C ALA A 17 -30.73 9.36 44.44
N MET A 18 -31.55 9.24 43.36
CA MET A 18 -32.23 10.24 42.49
C MET A 18 -31.73 11.71 42.43
N VAL A 19 -31.44 12.34 41.28
CA VAL A 19 -32.19 12.57 40.00
C VAL A 19 -33.17 13.77 40.02
N ASN A 20 -32.87 14.80 39.20
CA ASN A 20 -33.78 15.64 38.38
C ASN A 20 -32.90 16.49 37.40
N ILE A 21 -33.17 16.70 36.09
CA ILE A 21 -34.36 17.22 35.35
C ILE A 21 -34.40 18.77 35.41
N LEU A 22 -34.41 19.58 34.32
CA LEU A 22 -34.42 19.31 32.85
C LEU A 22 -33.83 20.50 32.00
N LEU A 23 -33.89 20.33 30.66
CA LEU A 23 -33.71 21.25 29.49
C LEU A 23 -34.23 22.71 29.65
N ILE A 24 -33.91 23.74 28.83
CA ILE A 24 -34.06 23.95 27.36
C ILE A 24 -33.10 25.11 26.93
N ALA A 25 -32.21 24.98 25.92
CA ALA A 25 -32.30 25.40 24.48
C ALA A 25 -32.52 26.93 24.20
N CYS A 26 -31.99 27.60 23.16
CA CYS A 26 -31.38 27.20 21.87
C CYS A 26 -30.29 28.19 21.36
N GLY A 27 -29.38 27.71 20.48
CA GLY A 27 -28.95 28.44 19.26
C GLY A 27 -27.54 29.06 19.18
N GLY A 28 -26.86 28.92 18.02
CA GLY A 28 -25.97 29.99 17.52
C GLY A 28 -24.47 29.74 17.29
N ASP A 29 -24.07 28.67 16.59
CA ASP A 29 -22.90 28.57 15.67
C ASP A 29 -21.45 28.96 16.06
N SER A 30 -20.49 28.40 15.30
CA SER A 30 -19.03 28.69 15.28
C SER A 30 -18.23 28.56 16.61
N GLY A 31 -17.27 27.63 16.65
CA GLY A 31 -16.50 27.32 17.86
C GLY A 31 -15.18 28.08 18.03
N SER A 32 -14.76 28.23 19.29
CA SER A 32 -13.36 28.41 19.68
C SER A 32 -13.12 27.66 20.99
N SER A 33 -12.16 26.74 21.02
CA SER A 33 -11.86 25.92 22.20
C SER A 33 -10.96 26.70 23.18
N THR A 34 -11.54 27.15 24.30
CA THR A 34 -10.76 27.65 25.44
C THR A 34 -9.89 26.53 26.00
N LYS A 35 -8.57 26.64 25.88
CA LYS A 35 -7.63 25.84 26.68
C LYS A 35 -7.80 26.21 28.17
N PRO A 36 -7.63 25.27 29.11
CA PRO A 36 -7.39 25.62 30.51
C PRO A 36 -6.03 26.32 30.66
N ALA A 37 -5.82 27.02 31.77
CA ALA A 37 -4.51 27.57 32.12
C ALA A 37 -3.52 26.43 32.41
N ASP A 38 -2.30 26.57 31.92
CA ASP A 38 -1.20 25.62 32.11
C ASP A 38 -0.50 25.89 33.46
N ASP A 39 0.14 24.87 34.03
CA ASP A 39 0.99 25.07 35.22
C ASP A 39 2.45 25.40 34.87
N GLY A 40 3.24 25.77 35.88
CA GLY A 40 4.56 26.38 35.69
C GLY A 40 5.58 25.40 35.12
N ARG A 41 5.84 25.50 33.81
CA ARG A 41 6.83 24.68 33.10
C ARG A 41 8.22 24.80 33.73
N GLU A 42 8.74 23.71 34.27
CA GLU A 42 10.15 23.58 34.69
C GLU A 42 11.05 23.14 33.52
N VAL A 43 12.27 23.69 33.47
CA VAL A 43 13.33 23.28 32.53
C VAL A 43 14.70 23.25 33.21
N ALA A 44 15.63 22.47 32.66
CA ALA A 44 16.97 22.30 33.24
C ALA A 44 17.82 23.58 33.14
N THR A 45 17.97 24.15 31.94
CA THR A 45 18.86 25.30 31.68
C THR A 45 18.15 26.47 31.01
N VAL A 46 18.82 27.63 30.97
CA VAL A 46 18.33 28.85 30.29
C VAL A 46 18.03 28.63 28.80
N VAL A 47 18.71 27.68 28.14
CA VAL A 47 18.51 27.35 26.73
C VAL A 47 17.21 26.58 26.50
N ASP A 48 16.86 25.70 27.44
CA ASP A 48 15.70 24.79 27.36
C ASP A 48 14.36 25.53 27.46
N MET A 49 14.37 26.78 27.92
CA MET A 49 13.19 27.67 27.86
C MET A 49 12.65 27.82 26.43
N GLY A 50 13.52 27.71 25.43
CA GLY A 50 13.22 28.04 24.04
C GLY A 50 13.12 29.55 23.79
N ARG A 51 12.77 29.97 22.57
CA ARG A 51 12.59 31.40 22.27
C ARG A 51 11.29 31.91 22.93
N CYS A 52 11.35 33.13 23.47
CA CYS A 52 10.18 33.92 23.83
C CYS A 52 9.63 34.55 22.55
N THR A 53 8.38 34.22 22.18
CA THR A 53 7.74 34.63 20.93
C THR A 53 6.39 35.28 21.21
N ASN A 54 5.75 35.86 20.18
CA ASN A 54 4.45 36.53 20.35
C ASN A 54 3.34 35.56 20.84
N GLU A 55 3.46 34.26 20.56
CA GLU A 55 2.53 33.23 21.02
C GLU A 55 2.72 32.84 22.50
N ARG A 56 3.79 33.34 23.14
CA ARG A 56 4.24 32.96 24.49
C ARG A 56 4.35 34.16 25.45
N GLU A 57 3.91 35.34 25.02
CA GLU A 57 3.93 36.57 25.81
C GLU A 57 3.05 36.38 27.07
N GLY A 58 3.68 36.37 28.25
CA GLY A 58 3.06 36.01 29.53
C GLY A 58 3.43 34.64 30.09
N ASP A 59 4.10 33.75 29.34
CA ASP A 59 4.62 32.47 29.85
C ASP A 59 5.60 32.70 31.02
N THR A 60 5.46 31.90 32.09
CA THR A 60 6.47 31.77 33.16
C THR A 60 7.12 30.39 33.12
N VAL A 61 8.45 30.33 33.22
CA VAL A 61 9.25 29.09 33.16
C VAL A 61 10.28 29.05 34.29
N TYR A 62 10.27 28.01 35.12
CA TYR A 62 11.28 27.79 36.17
C TYR A 62 12.54 27.16 35.59
N VAL A 63 13.72 27.71 35.88
CA VAL A 63 15.00 27.22 35.35
C VAL A 63 15.88 26.67 36.48
N ALA A 64 16.02 25.35 36.54
CA ALA A 64 16.72 24.65 37.63
C ALA A 64 18.20 25.07 37.78
N GLU A 65 18.92 25.29 36.68
CA GLU A 65 20.32 25.80 36.68
C GLU A 65 20.47 27.17 37.36
N LYS A 66 19.39 27.98 37.38
CA LYS A 66 19.37 29.33 37.95
C LYS A 66 18.54 29.44 39.23
N MET A 67 17.78 28.40 39.57
CA MET A 67 16.84 28.33 40.69
C MET A 67 15.81 29.47 40.71
N THR A 68 15.38 29.95 39.54
CA THR A 68 14.47 31.09 39.42
C THR A 68 13.53 31.00 38.20
N ASP A 69 12.45 31.77 38.26
CA ASP A 69 11.43 31.88 37.21
C ASP A 69 11.78 32.98 36.20
N TYR A 70 11.49 32.71 34.92
CA TYR A 70 11.62 33.67 33.83
C TYR A 70 10.25 33.95 33.19
N LEU A 71 9.94 35.22 32.97
CA LEU A 71 8.71 35.68 32.31
C LEU A 71 9.01 36.08 30.85
N CYS A 72 8.23 35.59 29.89
CA CYS A 72 8.31 36.04 28.49
C CYS A 72 7.58 37.38 28.33
N LYS A 73 8.34 38.47 28.15
CA LYS A 73 7.85 39.86 28.06
C LYS A 73 8.56 40.59 26.92
N ASN A 74 7.82 41.18 25.98
CA ASN A 74 8.31 41.82 24.76
C ASN A 74 9.34 40.95 23.99
N ARG A 75 9.00 39.69 23.70
CA ARG A 75 9.90 38.70 23.02
C ARG A 75 11.22 38.39 23.77
N THR A 76 11.36 38.80 25.02
CA THR A 76 12.56 38.58 25.84
C THR A 76 12.20 37.81 27.10
N TRP A 77 13.04 36.87 27.52
CA TRP A 77 12.92 36.25 28.85
C TRP A 77 13.48 37.19 29.91
N VAL A 78 12.63 37.58 30.87
CA VAL A 78 12.98 38.47 31.99
C VAL A 78 13.10 37.62 33.25
N ASP A 79 14.28 37.64 33.88
CA ASP A 79 14.59 36.91 35.12
C ASP A 79 13.87 37.55 36.31
N LEU A 80 12.89 36.85 36.90
CA LEU A 80 12.04 37.39 37.96
C LEU A 80 12.75 37.52 39.33
N SER A 81 13.98 36.99 39.49
CA SER A 81 14.83 37.33 40.64
C SER A 81 15.50 38.71 40.51
N THR A 82 15.61 39.25 39.30
CA THR A 82 16.30 40.52 39.03
C THR A 82 15.37 41.74 39.01
N VAL A 83 14.05 41.53 39.05
CA VAL A 83 13.03 42.60 39.00
C VAL A 83 12.62 43.01 40.41
N SER A 84 12.70 44.31 40.72
CA SER A 84 12.19 44.91 41.95
C SER A 84 10.67 44.71 42.09
N ASP A 85 10.18 44.49 43.32
CA ASP A 85 8.82 44.01 43.58
C ASP A 85 7.68 44.90 43.03
N ASP A 86 7.94 46.19 42.78
CA ASP A 86 6.98 47.13 42.18
C ASP A 86 6.52 46.78 40.74
N GLU A 87 7.21 45.91 40.01
CA GLU A 87 6.79 45.46 38.66
C GLU A 87 6.01 44.13 38.63
N LYS A 88 5.79 43.45 39.77
CA LYS A 88 5.17 42.12 39.81
C LYS A 88 3.64 42.09 39.64
N THR A 89 2.97 43.24 39.49
CA THR A 89 1.49 43.34 39.47
C THR A 89 0.94 44.06 38.23
N LEU A 90 0.85 43.37 37.08
CA LEU A 90 0.16 43.91 35.89
C LEU A 90 -0.46 42.85 34.95
N SER A 91 -0.89 41.70 35.49
CA SER A 91 -1.52 40.59 34.74
C SER A 91 -3.01 40.77 34.42
N SER A 92 -3.46 41.98 34.07
CA SER A 92 -4.86 42.21 33.64
C SER A 92 -5.12 43.53 32.87
N SER A 93 -5.23 43.48 31.54
CA SER A 93 -6.14 44.28 30.68
C SER A 93 -5.85 44.05 29.19
N SER A 94 -6.65 44.62 28.28
CA SER A 94 -6.67 44.29 26.85
C SER A 94 -6.83 45.53 25.93
N VAL A 95 -6.97 45.30 24.62
CA VAL A 95 -7.36 46.26 23.53
C VAL A 95 -6.23 46.96 22.73
N ALA A 96 -5.75 46.23 21.71
CA ALA A 96 -5.79 46.55 20.26
C ALA A 96 -5.39 47.92 19.63
N LYS A 97 -4.68 47.78 18.48
CA LYS A 97 -4.58 48.67 17.27
C LYS A 97 -3.69 49.94 17.29
N GLY A 98 -2.78 49.99 16.31
CA GLY A 98 -2.05 51.18 15.81
C GLY A 98 -1.21 50.81 14.57
N THR A 99 -0.97 51.73 13.63
CA THR A 99 -0.39 51.41 12.29
C THR A 99 0.58 52.48 11.78
N LEU A 100 1.48 52.10 10.85
CA LEU A 100 2.36 52.96 10.02
C LEU A 100 3.54 53.63 10.80
N SER A 101 4.65 54.07 10.18
CA SER A 101 5.02 54.15 8.76
C SER A 101 6.52 53.83 8.51
N ALA A 102 6.89 53.71 7.23
CA ALA A 102 8.23 53.31 6.75
C ALA A 102 9.29 54.43 6.71
N ALA A 103 10.54 54.01 6.55
CA ALA A 103 11.54 54.71 5.72
C ALA A 103 12.40 53.64 4.99
N SER A 104 12.84 53.93 3.76
CA SER A 104 13.53 52.97 2.86
C SER A 104 14.86 53.53 2.34
N GLY A 105 15.75 52.64 1.86
CA GLY A 105 17.06 53.01 1.31
C GLY A 105 17.68 51.93 0.44
N ASN A 106 17.36 51.94 -0.86
CA ASN A 106 18.00 51.08 -1.88
C ASN A 106 19.49 51.47 -2.06
N SER A 107 20.44 50.53 -2.10
CA SER A 107 20.80 49.65 -3.23
C SER A 107 21.34 50.36 -4.47
N SER A 108 22.57 50.04 -4.89
CA SER A 108 22.89 49.52 -6.24
C SER A 108 24.41 49.34 -6.41
N ALA A 109 24.81 48.37 -7.25
CA ALA A 109 26.21 48.03 -7.51
C ALA A 109 26.67 48.43 -8.92
N VAL A 110 27.98 48.56 -9.11
CA VAL A 110 28.65 48.52 -10.42
C VAL A 110 29.93 47.69 -10.29
N GLN A 111 30.18 46.78 -11.23
CA GLN A 111 31.42 45.99 -11.31
C GLN A 111 32.47 46.70 -12.19
N GLY A 112 33.75 46.43 -11.93
CA GLY A 112 34.86 46.82 -12.82
C GLY A 112 36.10 45.97 -12.54
N THR A 113 36.47 45.11 -13.49
CA THR A 113 37.60 44.16 -13.36
C THR A 113 38.86 44.67 -14.05
N SER A 114 40.03 44.42 -13.44
CA SER A 114 41.32 44.39 -14.14
C SER A 114 42.28 43.42 -13.44
N SER A 115 43.29 42.93 -14.16
CA SER A 115 44.06 41.74 -13.78
C SER A 115 45.51 42.05 -13.40
N ALA A 116 46.01 41.30 -12.41
CA ALA A 116 47.40 40.90 -12.12
C ALA A 116 48.59 41.70 -12.70
N THR A 117 49.51 42.11 -11.81
CA THR A 117 50.97 41.87 -11.92
C THR A 117 51.61 41.96 -10.53
N SER A 118 52.67 41.20 -10.28
CA SER A 118 53.40 41.11 -9.01
C SER A 118 54.37 42.26 -8.75
N VAL A 119 54.43 42.76 -7.51
CA VAL A 119 55.60 43.49 -6.96
C VAL A 119 55.91 42.97 -5.56
N SER A 120 57.20 42.86 -5.25
CA SER A 120 57.74 42.35 -3.98
C SER A 120 58.01 43.44 -2.95
N GLY A 121 57.88 43.09 -1.66
CA GLY A 121 58.75 43.66 -0.61
C GLY A 121 58.08 44.52 0.46
N THR A 122 58.15 44.02 1.71
CA THR A 122 58.23 44.79 2.97
C THR A 122 57.34 46.02 3.18
N SER A 123 56.36 45.87 4.07
CA SER A 123 56.50 46.48 5.40
C SER A 123 55.93 45.55 6.48
N ALA A 124 56.55 45.51 7.66
CA ALA A 124 56.21 44.56 8.70
C ALA A 124 55.16 45.14 9.66
N GLY A 125 53.90 44.75 9.47
CA GLY A 125 52.86 44.89 10.50
C GLY A 125 53.16 43.98 11.68
N LYS A 126 54.03 44.40 12.59
CA LYS A 126 54.24 43.71 13.87
C LYS A 126 53.00 43.87 14.75
N GLU A 127 52.13 42.86 14.77
CA GLU A 127 51.46 42.57 16.04
C GLU A 127 52.53 42.28 17.09
N SER A 128 52.39 42.90 18.26
CA SER A 128 53.33 42.73 19.36
C SER A 128 53.15 41.35 19.99
N ASP A 129 54.10 40.45 19.70
CA ASP A 129 54.34 39.23 20.45
C ASP A 129 54.36 39.56 21.97
N PRO A 130 53.48 38.95 22.80
CA PRO A 130 53.38 39.29 24.20
C PRO A 130 54.65 38.82 24.93
N ALA A 131 55.50 39.76 25.31
CA ALA A 131 56.75 39.51 26.02
C ALA A 131 56.53 39.05 27.47
N GLN A 132 56.05 37.81 27.65
CA GLN A 132 56.04 37.06 28.91
C GLN A 132 56.48 35.60 28.66
N GLY A 133 56.78 34.89 29.76
CA GLY A 133 57.22 33.50 29.71
C GLY A 133 56.10 32.54 29.31
N PHE A 134 56.44 31.24 29.29
CA PHE A 134 55.46 30.19 29.09
C PHE A 134 54.39 30.21 30.20
N ILE A 135 53.12 30.06 29.84
CA ILE A 135 52.01 29.88 30.79
C ILE A 135 51.99 28.49 31.43
N ARG A 136 52.67 27.51 30.81
CA ARG A 136 52.96 26.17 31.35
C ARG A 136 54.33 25.73 30.85
N GLU A 137 55.18 25.22 31.73
CA GLU A 137 56.50 24.68 31.36
C GLU A 137 56.61 23.19 31.68
N ASN A 138 57.30 22.46 30.80
CA ASN A 138 57.80 21.10 31.04
C ASN A 138 56.72 20.08 31.48
N ILE A 139 55.47 20.25 31.03
CA ILE A 139 54.39 19.29 31.31
C ILE A 139 54.54 18.05 30.45
N SER A 140 53.89 16.95 30.84
CA SER A 140 53.73 15.77 29.97
C SER A 140 52.27 15.66 29.58
N VAL A 141 51.97 15.82 28.28
CA VAL A 141 50.61 15.66 27.76
C VAL A 141 50.37 14.17 27.52
N THR A 142 49.29 13.63 28.08
CA THR A 142 48.98 12.19 28.00
C THR A 142 47.61 11.97 27.37
N GLY A 143 47.34 10.76 26.88
CA GLY A 143 46.03 10.42 26.36
C GLY A 143 46.03 9.12 25.56
N VAL A 144 44.91 8.86 24.89
CA VAL A 144 44.75 7.75 23.94
C VAL A 144 44.27 8.24 22.58
N ALA A 145 44.79 7.64 21.50
CA ALA A 145 44.32 7.79 20.13
C ALA A 145 43.42 6.60 19.76
N GLN A 146 42.10 6.81 19.76
CA GLN A 146 41.10 5.74 19.64
C GLN A 146 39.91 6.14 18.76
N LYS A 147 39.80 5.48 17.59
CA LYS A 147 38.52 5.23 16.89
C LYS A 147 38.21 3.73 16.90
N GLY A 148 39.21 2.96 16.49
CA GLY A 148 39.78 1.87 17.29
C GLY A 148 41.21 2.23 17.67
N PRO A 149 42.00 1.38 18.37
CA PRO A 149 43.38 1.71 18.70
C PRO A 149 44.20 2.00 17.45
N PHE A 150 44.87 3.16 17.43
CA PHE A 150 45.90 3.43 16.43
C PHE A 150 47.09 2.49 16.65
N LYS A 151 47.75 2.12 15.55
CA LYS A 151 48.87 1.18 15.57
C LYS A 151 50.05 1.78 16.34
N PHE A 152 50.71 0.95 17.15
CA PHE A 152 52.00 1.30 17.77
C PHE A 152 52.98 1.85 16.72
N GLY A 153 53.64 2.97 17.03
CA GLY A 153 54.52 3.69 16.09
C GLY A 153 53.78 4.54 15.04
N SER A 154 52.49 4.83 15.22
CA SER A 154 51.80 5.85 14.40
C SER A 154 52.25 7.26 14.81
N PRO A 155 52.66 8.13 13.87
CA PRO A 155 53.07 9.50 14.19
C PRO A 155 51.98 10.32 14.89
N LEU A 156 52.41 11.09 15.90
CA LEU A 156 51.59 12.00 16.69
C LEU A 156 52.26 13.38 16.72
N ASN A 157 51.49 14.41 16.35
CA ASN A 157 51.93 15.81 16.32
C ASN A 157 51.05 16.65 17.25
N LEU A 158 51.66 17.51 18.08
CA LEU A 158 50.97 18.54 18.85
C LEU A 158 51.45 19.92 18.37
N TYR A 159 50.51 20.71 17.84
CA TYR A 159 50.72 22.08 17.36
C TYR A 159 50.16 23.07 18.39
N GLU A 160 50.97 24.01 18.86
CA GLU A 160 50.47 25.13 19.67
C GLU A 160 49.70 26.12 18.79
N LEU A 161 48.56 26.60 19.28
CA LEU A 161 47.68 27.54 18.59
C LEU A 161 47.50 28.84 19.38
N LYS A 162 47.43 29.96 18.67
CA LYS A 162 47.12 31.29 19.21
C LYS A 162 45.64 31.40 19.58
N LYS A 163 45.23 32.53 20.18
CA LYS A 163 43.83 32.80 20.59
C LYS A 163 42.79 32.70 19.45
N ASN A 164 43.19 32.94 18.21
CA ASN A 164 42.36 32.77 17.00
C ASN A 164 42.53 31.39 16.33
N LEU A 165 43.05 30.40 17.06
CA LEU A 165 43.35 29.04 16.62
C LEU A 165 44.34 28.90 15.45
N ASN A 166 44.98 29.98 15.01
CA ASN A 166 46.08 29.92 14.04
C ASN A 166 47.36 29.38 14.73
N PRO A 167 48.19 28.56 14.05
CA PRO A 167 49.42 28.03 14.64
C PRO A 167 50.36 29.11 15.19
N SER A 168 51.02 28.84 16.32
CA SER A 168 52.10 29.70 16.84
C SER A 168 53.41 29.51 16.08
N GLY A 169 53.62 28.32 15.52
CA GLY A 169 54.88 27.83 14.96
C GLY A 169 55.61 26.82 15.85
N ARG A 170 55.20 26.61 17.10
CA ARG A 170 55.71 25.50 17.94
C ARG A 170 54.98 24.20 17.60
N VAL A 171 55.77 23.14 17.42
CA VAL A 171 55.29 21.77 17.19
C VAL A 171 56.10 20.82 18.07
N TYR A 172 55.43 19.82 18.63
CA TYR A 172 56.00 18.70 19.34
C TYR A 172 55.63 17.42 18.58
N ASN A 173 56.58 16.51 18.40
CA ASN A 173 56.41 15.27 17.65
C ASN A 173 56.73 14.07 18.55
N ASP A 174 55.87 13.06 18.50
CA ASP A 174 55.98 11.82 19.27
C ASP A 174 55.29 10.67 18.50
N GLU A 175 55.09 9.51 19.12
CA GLU A 175 54.37 8.38 18.51
C GLU A 175 53.41 7.67 19.48
N ILE A 176 52.48 6.89 18.91
CA ILE A 176 51.60 6.02 19.69
C ILE A 176 52.41 4.89 20.32
N ASN A 177 52.48 4.89 21.66
CA ASN A 177 53.41 4.06 22.43
C ASN A 177 52.81 2.73 22.94
N SER A 178 51.54 2.44 22.63
CA SER A 178 50.91 1.16 22.96
C SER A 178 49.94 0.65 21.89
N ASN A 179 49.65 -0.65 21.92
CA ASN A 179 48.62 -1.28 21.08
C ASN A 179 47.16 -0.97 21.51
N LYS A 180 46.95 -0.18 22.58
CA LYS A 180 45.66 0.40 22.96
C LYS A 180 45.49 1.85 22.47
N GLY A 181 46.51 2.41 21.82
CA GLY A 181 46.52 3.79 21.37
C GLY A 181 47.07 4.80 22.39
N ASP A 182 47.65 4.35 23.52
CA ASP A 182 48.21 5.25 24.53
C ASP A 182 49.38 6.10 23.96
N PHE A 183 49.52 7.32 24.45
CA PHE A 183 50.66 8.19 24.16
C PHE A 183 51.04 9.09 25.35
N VAL A 184 52.29 9.58 25.33
CA VAL A 184 52.81 10.58 26.27
C VAL A 184 53.76 11.49 25.50
N ILE A 185 53.43 12.78 25.36
CA ILE A 185 54.34 13.80 24.80
C ILE A 185 55.01 14.52 25.97
N PRO A 186 56.32 14.30 26.25
CA PRO A 186 56.98 14.83 27.43
C PRO A 186 57.58 16.23 27.18
N LYS A 187 57.77 16.99 28.27
CA LYS A 187 58.48 18.29 28.29
C LYS A 187 57.86 19.38 27.39
N VAL A 188 56.54 19.38 27.25
CA VAL A 188 55.78 20.38 26.49
C VAL A 188 55.73 21.69 27.26
N SER A 189 55.94 22.82 26.59
CA SER A 189 55.85 24.17 27.19
C SER A 189 55.05 25.11 26.29
N PHE A 190 54.07 25.80 26.87
CA PHE A 190 53.07 26.59 26.15
C PHE A 190 53.21 28.07 26.44
N ALA A 191 53.24 28.91 25.40
CA ALA A 191 52.99 30.34 25.45
C ALA A 191 51.49 30.67 25.26
N TYR A 192 50.74 29.79 24.58
CA TYR A 192 49.28 29.87 24.42
C TYR A 192 48.61 28.58 24.90
N PRO A 193 47.42 28.63 25.52
CA PRO A 193 46.80 27.45 26.13
C PRO A 193 46.15 26.50 25.14
N TYR A 194 46.03 26.90 23.88
CA TYR A 194 45.30 26.13 22.86
C TYR A 194 46.26 25.26 22.05
N ALA A 195 45.84 24.04 21.73
CA ALA A 195 46.62 23.17 20.85
C ALA A 195 45.72 22.33 19.92
N LYS A 196 46.27 21.95 18.76
CA LYS A 196 45.77 20.86 17.93
C LYS A 196 46.67 19.64 18.16
N LEU A 197 46.11 18.52 18.59
CA LEU A 197 46.73 17.21 18.45
C LEU A 197 46.27 16.58 17.13
N GLU A 198 47.18 15.86 16.49
CA GLU A 198 46.99 15.19 15.20
C GLU A 198 47.69 13.84 15.23
N VAL A 199 46.96 12.77 14.96
CA VAL A 199 47.51 11.41 14.83
C VAL A 199 47.21 10.90 13.43
N THR A 200 48.18 10.28 12.77
CA THR A 200 47.99 9.65 11.45
C THR A 200 48.53 8.22 11.46
N GLY A 201 47.71 7.25 11.05
CA GLY A 201 48.15 5.85 11.00
C GLY A 201 47.05 4.84 10.67
N LEU A 202 47.43 3.56 10.66
CA LEU A 202 46.47 2.46 10.58
C LEU A 202 45.77 2.30 11.94
N TYR A 203 44.49 1.99 11.90
CA TYR A 203 43.63 1.84 13.08
C TYR A 203 42.92 0.48 13.06
N ARG A 204 42.44 0.01 14.21
CA ARG A 204 41.54 -1.16 14.26
C ARG A 204 40.11 -0.78 13.90
N ASN A 205 39.39 -1.69 13.26
CA ASN A 205 37.97 -1.55 12.95
C ASN A 205 37.16 -2.46 13.89
N GLU A 206 36.33 -1.88 14.75
CA GLU A 206 35.50 -2.60 15.75
C GLU A 206 34.48 -3.54 15.09
N VAL A 207 33.97 -3.19 13.90
CA VAL A 207 32.92 -3.95 13.20
C VAL A 207 33.50 -5.21 12.56
N THR A 208 34.71 -5.14 11.99
CA THR A 208 35.36 -6.28 11.31
C THR A 208 36.34 -7.05 12.19
N GLY A 209 36.93 -6.42 13.23
CA GLY A 209 38.02 -6.97 14.03
C GLY A 209 39.42 -6.78 13.42
N GLU A 210 39.51 -6.34 12.16
CA GLU A 210 40.75 -6.24 11.39
C GLU A 210 41.51 -4.92 11.65
N TRP A 211 42.68 -4.78 11.03
CA TRP A 211 43.32 -3.47 10.82
C TRP A 211 42.76 -2.84 9.55
N SER A 212 42.69 -1.50 9.52
CA SER A 212 42.52 -0.78 8.26
C SER A 212 43.68 -1.08 7.29
N LYS A 213 43.39 -0.99 6.00
CA LYS A 213 44.35 -1.11 4.90
C LYS A 213 44.95 0.26 4.60
N GLU A 214 44.09 1.29 4.60
CA GLU A 214 44.48 2.68 4.46
C GLU A 214 44.64 3.38 5.83
N PRO A 215 45.54 4.38 5.95
CA PRO A 215 45.67 5.19 7.15
C PRO A 215 44.55 6.23 7.26
N MET A 216 44.28 6.67 8.49
CA MET A 216 43.37 7.78 8.80
C MET A 216 44.12 8.85 9.59
N THR A 217 43.74 10.12 9.43
CA THR A 217 44.18 11.22 10.29
C THR A 217 43.03 11.65 11.18
N LEU A 218 43.24 11.72 12.50
CA LEU A 218 42.30 12.32 13.45
C LEU A 218 42.90 13.58 14.08
N PHE A 219 42.02 14.49 14.48
CA PHE A 219 42.37 15.73 15.17
C PHE A 219 41.71 15.80 16.55
N ALA A 220 42.33 16.54 17.47
CA ALA A 220 41.69 17.03 18.67
C ALA A 220 42.14 18.47 18.95
N LEU A 221 41.18 19.38 19.13
CA LEU A 221 41.41 20.72 19.67
C LEU A 221 41.39 20.62 21.21
N THR A 222 42.24 21.35 21.92
CA THR A 222 42.27 21.35 23.40
C THR A 222 42.58 22.74 23.98
N ASP A 223 42.17 22.97 25.23
CA ASP A 223 42.45 24.17 26.03
C ASP A 223 43.09 23.76 27.38
N PHE A 224 44.41 23.92 27.47
CA PHE A 224 45.22 23.64 28.67
C PHE A 224 45.11 24.70 29.78
N SER A 225 44.25 25.72 29.61
CA SER A 225 43.87 26.66 30.68
C SER A 225 42.65 26.23 31.47
N ASP A 226 41.87 25.26 31.00
CA ASP A 226 40.72 24.78 31.76
C ASP A 226 41.13 23.93 32.97
N LYS A 227 40.57 24.28 34.13
CA LYS A 227 40.79 23.65 35.43
C LYS A 227 39.69 22.65 35.82
N ARG A 228 38.68 22.46 34.96
CA ARG A 228 37.52 21.58 35.22
C ARG A 228 37.75 20.13 34.81
N ALA A 229 38.92 19.81 34.25
CA ALA A 229 39.29 18.46 33.83
C ALA A 229 39.84 17.64 35.02
N GLN A 230 39.00 16.75 35.55
CA GLN A 230 39.30 15.73 36.56
C GLN A 230 39.59 16.21 38.00
N THR A 231 39.59 15.24 38.93
CA THR A 231 39.54 15.46 40.39
C THR A 231 40.93 15.63 41.02
N ASN A 232 41.06 16.58 41.94
CA ASN A 232 42.21 16.78 42.85
C ASN A 232 43.55 17.16 42.19
N SER A 233 43.55 17.62 40.95
CA SER A 233 44.67 18.32 40.32
C SER A 233 44.14 19.50 39.49
N ASP A 234 44.59 20.73 39.77
CA ASP A 234 44.07 21.99 39.20
C ASP A 234 44.25 22.19 37.67
N GLU A 235 44.69 21.17 36.94
CA GLU A 235 45.46 21.32 35.70
C GLU A 235 45.13 20.23 34.66
N ARG A 236 44.55 20.62 33.50
CA ARG A 236 44.36 19.70 32.38
C ARG A 236 45.72 19.25 31.82
N VAL A 237 46.00 17.94 31.88
CA VAL A 237 47.17 17.30 31.23
C VAL A 237 46.81 16.11 30.33
N GLN A 238 45.61 15.53 30.49
CA GLN A 238 45.10 14.46 29.65
C GLN A 238 44.25 15.01 28.49
N VAL A 239 44.48 14.52 27.27
CA VAL A 239 43.75 14.88 26.03
C VAL A 239 43.68 13.63 25.15
N ASN A 240 42.51 13.03 25.00
CA ASN A 240 42.31 11.91 24.08
C ASN A 240 42.04 12.41 22.65
N ILE A 241 42.42 11.63 21.65
CA ILE A 241 42.10 11.88 20.23
C ILE A 241 41.16 10.77 19.78
N ASN A 242 39.95 11.12 19.35
CA ASN A 242 38.95 10.14 18.96
C ASN A 242 38.11 10.65 17.77
N LEU A 243 37.08 9.89 17.41
CA LEU A 243 36.21 10.28 16.29
C LEU A 243 35.44 11.57 16.59
N LEU A 244 34.91 11.74 17.81
CA LEU A 244 34.12 12.93 18.16
C LEU A 244 34.99 14.20 18.15
N THR A 245 36.23 14.15 18.68
CA THR A 245 37.18 15.28 18.65
C THR A 245 37.54 15.71 17.23
N HIS A 246 37.46 14.79 16.26
CA HIS A 246 37.74 15.05 14.85
C HIS A 246 36.50 15.55 14.09
N LEU A 247 35.30 15.00 14.38
CA LEU A 247 34.04 15.44 13.78
C LEU A 247 33.65 16.87 14.22
N GLU A 248 33.97 17.28 15.46
CA GLU A 248 33.70 18.65 15.93
C GLU A 248 34.73 19.70 15.45
N TYR A 249 35.88 19.26 14.91
CA TYR A 249 37.08 20.08 14.79
C TYR A 249 36.88 21.35 13.94
N ASP A 250 36.43 21.20 12.69
CA ASP A 250 36.25 22.32 11.76
C ASP A 250 35.11 23.25 12.19
N ARG A 251 34.09 22.70 12.86
CA ARG A 251 32.99 23.44 13.45
C ARG A 251 33.47 24.33 14.61
N ALA A 252 34.28 23.78 15.52
CA ALA A 252 34.88 24.54 16.61
C ALA A 252 35.82 25.65 16.08
N LEU A 253 36.61 25.37 15.04
CA LEU A 253 37.42 26.39 14.35
C LEU A 253 36.56 27.51 13.76
N TYR A 254 35.51 27.16 13.00
CA TYR A 254 34.59 28.12 12.38
C TYR A 254 33.90 29.03 13.41
N LEU A 255 33.44 28.47 14.53
CA LEU A 255 32.80 29.25 15.60
C LEU A 255 33.78 30.25 16.25
N VAL A 256 35.06 29.88 16.46
CA VAL A 256 36.06 30.83 17.00
C VAL A 256 36.47 31.88 15.96
N GLN A 257 36.75 31.47 14.73
CA GLN A 257 37.36 32.33 13.70
C GLN A 257 36.33 33.23 13.00
N GLU A 258 35.18 32.69 12.60
CA GLU A 258 34.17 33.40 11.80
C GLU A 258 33.00 33.94 12.64
N LYS A 259 32.79 33.43 13.87
CA LYS A 259 31.77 33.94 14.80
C LYS A 259 32.33 34.61 16.06
N GLY A 260 33.65 34.55 16.28
CA GLY A 260 34.31 35.21 17.42
C GLY A 260 34.05 34.56 18.78
N TYR A 261 33.63 33.28 18.81
CA TYR A 261 33.35 32.57 20.07
C TYR A 261 34.64 32.31 20.87
N SER A 262 34.53 32.14 22.18
CA SER A 262 35.63 31.57 22.96
C SER A 262 35.80 30.09 22.60
N VAL A 263 37.02 29.57 22.69
CA VAL A 263 37.32 28.14 22.40
C VAL A 263 36.42 27.22 23.22
N TYR A 264 36.22 27.51 24.50
CA TYR A 264 35.26 26.82 25.37
C TYR A 264 33.83 26.78 24.79
N ALA A 265 33.28 27.94 24.41
CA ALA A 265 31.91 28.02 23.92
C ALA A 265 31.75 27.33 22.55
N ALA A 266 32.71 27.55 21.66
CA ALA A 266 32.76 26.92 20.33
C ALA A 266 32.79 25.39 20.43
N LYS A 267 33.67 24.83 21.29
CA LYS A 267 33.76 23.39 21.52
C LYS A 267 32.50 22.80 22.13
N LYS A 268 31.95 23.42 23.19
CA LYS A 268 30.72 22.93 23.83
C LYS A 268 29.55 22.90 22.84
N GLN A 269 29.42 23.93 22.01
CA GLN A 269 28.40 23.97 20.96
C GLN A 269 28.64 22.90 19.89
N ALA A 270 29.85 22.79 19.35
CA ALA A 270 30.18 21.80 18.32
C ALA A 270 29.91 20.36 18.80
N ALA A 271 30.33 20.00 20.02
CA ALA A 271 30.05 18.70 20.61
C ALA A 271 28.54 18.44 20.80
N GLN A 272 27.78 19.46 21.21
CA GLN A 272 26.31 19.38 21.33
C GLN A 272 25.64 19.17 19.97
N GLU A 273 26.09 19.87 18.93
CA GLU A 273 25.60 19.76 17.55
C GLU A 273 25.89 18.36 16.98
N ILE A 274 27.11 17.83 17.13
CA ILE A 274 27.45 16.48 16.63
C ILE A 274 26.62 15.41 17.34
N MET A 275 26.48 15.48 18.67
CA MET A 275 25.66 14.53 19.43
C MET A 275 24.17 14.59 19.01
N THR A 276 23.65 15.79 18.72
CA THR A 276 22.28 15.97 18.21
C THR A 276 22.12 15.41 16.80
N ALA A 277 23.11 15.62 15.92
CA ALA A 277 23.13 15.02 14.59
C ALA A 277 23.07 13.48 14.66
N PHE A 278 23.72 12.88 15.67
CA PHE A 278 23.66 11.46 15.99
C PHE A 278 22.51 11.05 16.94
N GLU A 279 21.43 11.84 17.06
CA GLU A 279 20.21 11.48 17.83
C GLU A 279 20.43 11.19 19.34
N PHE A 280 21.53 11.69 19.92
CA PHE A 280 21.92 11.39 21.31
C PHE A 280 21.71 12.58 22.25
N ALA A 281 21.16 12.29 23.44
CA ALA A 281 20.99 13.27 24.50
C ALA A 281 22.35 13.80 25.01
N THR A 282 22.41 15.10 25.29
CA THR A 282 23.68 15.83 25.42
C THR A 282 24.04 16.14 26.87
N ALA A 283 25.15 15.58 27.35
CA ALA A 283 25.83 15.99 28.58
C ALA A 283 27.36 15.90 28.45
N VAL A 284 27.88 16.09 27.23
CA VAL A 284 29.32 16.11 26.95
C VAL A 284 29.94 17.34 27.61
N THR A 285 30.96 17.12 28.46
CA THR A 285 31.86 18.19 28.92
C THR A 285 32.81 18.57 27.79
N TYR A 286 33.57 17.59 27.33
CA TYR A 286 34.55 17.67 26.27
C TYR A 286 34.70 16.30 25.58
N SER A 287 34.89 16.30 24.27
CA SER A 287 35.05 15.06 23.49
C SER A 287 36.41 14.38 23.75
N GLU A 288 37.45 15.15 24.05
CA GLU A 288 38.79 14.67 24.42
C GLU A 288 38.88 14.08 25.84
N ASP A 289 37.80 14.14 26.63
CA ASP A 289 37.72 13.43 27.92
C ASP A 289 37.41 11.94 27.70
N PHE A 290 36.89 11.55 26.53
CA PHE A 290 36.38 10.19 26.25
C PHE A 290 37.42 9.26 25.62
N ALA A 291 37.38 7.99 26.01
CA ALA A 291 38.20 6.88 25.54
C ALA A 291 37.30 5.64 25.28
N ILE A 292 37.34 5.10 24.06
CA ILE A 292 36.43 4.04 23.59
C ILE A 292 36.54 2.75 24.41
N PHE A 293 37.70 2.48 25.00
CA PHE A 293 38.00 1.27 25.77
C PHE A 293 38.12 1.55 27.27
N GLN A 294 37.18 2.35 27.78
CA GLN A 294 37.01 2.63 29.20
C GLN A 294 35.56 2.36 29.59
N ASN A 295 35.35 1.63 30.68
CA ASN A 295 34.02 1.41 31.23
C ASN A 295 33.49 2.70 31.88
N ASP A 296 32.35 3.19 31.39
CA ASP A 296 31.58 4.23 32.07
C ASP A 296 31.10 3.70 33.44
N GLY A 297 31.35 4.47 34.51
CA GLY A 297 31.22 3.99 35.89
C GLY A 297 29.79 3.61 36.27
N VAL A 298 29.56 2.33 36.56
CA VAL A 298 28.22 1.81 36.92
C VAL A 298 27.65 2.51 38.15
N GLY A 299 26.57 3.27 37.96
CA GLY A 299 25.72 3.78 39.04
C GLY A 299 25.67 5.30 39.22
N SER A 300 26.38 6.11 38.42
CA SER A 300 26.12 7.55 38.36
C SER A 300 25.05 7.87 37.30
N GLY A 301 24.17 8.84 37.59
CA GLY A 301 23.15 9.34 36.64
C GLY A 301 23.74 10.26 35.56
N THR A 302 24.92 9.91 35.04
CA THR A 302 25.73 10.72 34.12
C THR A 302 25.81 10.01 32.77
N ILE A 303 25.83 10.74 31.66
CA ILE A 303 25.79 10.11 30.33
C ILE A 303 27.09 9.31 30.08
N ALA A 304 26.91 8.07 29.63
CA ALA A 304 27.98 7.16 29.24
C ALA A 304 28.64 7.61 27.92
N GLY A 305 29.55 8.58 28.05
CA GLY A 305 30.21 9.23 26.92
C GLY A 305 31.07 8.27 26.10
N ASN A 306 31.72 7.31 26.77
CA ASN A 306 32.54 6.30 26.08
C ASN A 306 31.65 5.31 25.30
N GLY A 307 30.52 4.89 25.88
CA GLY A 307 29.49 4.11 25.19
C GLY A 307 28.90 4.82 23.97
N THR A 308 28.69 6.13 24.06
CA THR A 308 28.19 6.93 22.94
C THR A 308 29.24 7.08 21.84
N LEU A 309 30.50 7.37 22.20
CA LEU A 309 31.61 7.48 21.26
C LEU A 309 31.85 6.18 20.47
N LEU A 310 31.76 5.02 21.13
CA LEU A 310 31.82 3.71 20.49
C LEU A 310 30.64 3.48 19.53
N ALA A 311 29.43 3.92 19.89
CA ALA A 311 28.28 3.86 18.99
C ALA A 311 28.45 4.75 17.74
N ILE A 312 28.95 5.99 17.88
CA ILE A 312 29.26 6.86 16.73
C ILE A 312 30.33 6.20 15.84
N SER A 313 31.39 5.63 16.43
CA SER A 313 32.43 4.89 15.68
C SER A 313 31.83 3.72 14.88
N ALA A 314 30.96 2.93 15.50
CA ALA A 314 30.26 1.81 14.87
C ALA A 314 29.34 2.26 13.71
N LEU A 315 28.53 3.30 13.90
CA LEU A 315 27.62 3.85 12.89
C LEU A 315 28.36 4.41 11.67
N VAL A 316 29.47 5.13 11.90
CA VAL A 316 30.33 5.69 10.84
C VAL A 316 31.05 4.59 10.06
N MET A 317 31.43 3.48 10.70
CA MET A 317 31.99 2.33 9.98
C MET A 317 30.92 1.56 9.21
N GLY A 318 29.87 1.09 9.88
CA GLY A 318 28.84 0.28 9.23
C GLY A 318 29.42 -0.93 8.48
N ASN A 319 28.92 -1.20 7.27
CA ASN A 319 29.51 -2.17 6.33
C ASN A 319 30.34 -1.48 5.22
N ARG A 320 31.03 -0.38 5.53
CA ARG A 320 31.80 0.43 4.55
C ARG A 320 33.27 0.01 4.47
N SER A 321 33.89 0.24 3.31
CA SER A 321 35.35 0.17 3.13
C SER A 321 36.06 1.41 3.71
N ASP A 322 37.38 1.31 3.96
CA ASP A 322 38.17 2.41 4.55
C ASP A 322 38.01 3.75 3.82
N ALA A 323 37.91 3.73 2.48
CA ALA A 323 37.72 4.92 1.66
C ALA A 323 36.31 5.52 1.79
N GLU A 324 35.27 4.67 1.90
CA GLU A 324 33.90 5.10 2.16
C GLU A 324 33.73 5.63 3.60
N ILE A 325 34.45 5.06 4.57
CA ILE A 325 34.51 5.56 5.95
C ILE A 325 35.09 6.98 5.98
N GLN A 326 36.23 7.19 5.31
CA GLN A 326 36.85 8.51 5.20
C GLN A 326 35.92 9.50 4.47
N SER A 327 35.31 9.09 3.35
CA SER A 327 34.36 9.92 2.60
C SER A 327 33.15 10.35 3.44
N VAL A 328 32.61 9.49 4.29
CA VAL A 328 31.49 9.82 5.19
C VAL A 328 31.92 10.78 6.31
N ILE A 329 33.13 10.61 6.86
CA ILE A 329 33.70 11.53 7.86
C ILE A 329 33.89 12.93 7.28
N ASP A 330 34.48 13.03 6.08
CA ASP A 330 34.76 14.33 5.45
C ASP A 330 33.49 15.04 4.95
N GLN A 331 32.51 14.28 4.43
CA GLN A 331 31.20 14.83 4.06
C GLN A 331 30.43 15.35 5.28
N PHE A 332 30.40 14.59 6.38
CA PHE A 332 29.81 15.04 7.64
C PHE A 332 30.46 16.33 8.14
N ARG A 333 31.80 16.37 8.17
CA ARG A 333 32.58 17.51 8.67
C ARG A 333 32.36 18.79 7.89
N GLU A 334 32.22 18.73 6.55
CA GLU A 334 31.97 19.93 5.74
C GLU A 334 30.52 20.43 5.82
N ASP A 335 29.55 19.53 5.97
CA ASP A 335 28.11 19.85 6.15
C ASP A 335 27.89 20.63 7.45
N VAL A 336 28.17 20.01 8.62
CA VAL A 336 27.92 20.60 9.95
C VAL A 336 28.75 21.86 10.26
N LYS A 337 29.78 22.14 9.45
CA LYS A 337 30.79 23.19 9.65
C LYS A 337 30.19 24.57 9.89
N THR A 338 29.22 24.97 9.06
CA THR A 338 28.81 26.38 8.95
C THR A 338 27.52 26.71 9.70
N ASP A 339 26.57 25.78 9.78
CA ASP A 339 25.29 25.93 10.48
C ASP A 339 25.23 25.11 11.79
N GLY A 340 25.82 23.92 11.83
CA GLY A 340 25.74 22.94 12.93
C GLY A 340 24.75 21.81 12.65
N GLU A 341 24.20 21.70 11.44
CA GLU A 341 23.15 20.75 11.07
C GLU A 341 23.70 19.65 10.15
N TRP A 342 23.23 18.40 10.30
CA TRP A 342 23.60 17.29 9.42
C TRP A 342 22.43 16.95 8.49
N ASN A 343 22.59 17.30 7.22
CA ASN A 343 21.57 17.35 6.20
C ASN A 343 21.50 16.07 5.34
N ASP A 344 22.51 15.19 5.40
CA ASP A 344 22.48 13.90 4.70
C ASP A 344 21.58 12.87 5.40
N LEU A 345 20.28 13.05 5.21
CA LEU A 345 19.22 12.16 5.66
C LEU A 345 19.38 10.74 5.08
N GLN A 346 20.01 10.56 3.91
CA GLN A 346 20.18 9.22 3.33
C GLN A 346 21.28 8.45 4.05
N THR A 347 22.45 9.03 4.30
CA THR A 347 23.50 8.38 5.10
C THR A 347 23.04 8.15 6.54
N LYS A 348 22.34 9.12 7.15
CA LYS A 348 21.72 8.96 8.48
C LYS A 348 20.74 7.78 8.51
N THR A 349 19.92 7.62 7.48
CA THR A 349 19.01 6.47 7.38
C THR A 349 19.73 5.15 7.08
N ASN A 350 20.76 5.16 6.22
CA ASN A 350 21.59 3.97 5.93
C ASN A 350 22.30 3.45 7.19
N MET A 351 22.73 4.36 8.09
CA MET A 351 23.30 4.00 9.40
C MET A 351 22.25 3.35 10.33
N ALA A 352 21.00 3.83 10.32
CA ALA A 352 19.92 3.27 11.14
C ALA A 352 19.48 1.89 10.63
N ASP A 353 19.33 1.76 9.31
CA ASP A 353 19.05 0.50 8.60
C ASP A 353 20.13 -0.56 8.89
N TRP A 354 21.41 -0.15 9.01
CA TRP A 354 22.50 -1.02 9.45
C TRP A 354 22.39 -1.36 10.95
N ALA A 355 22.20 -0.36 11.82
CA ALA A 355 22.17 -0.55 13.27
C ALA A 355 20.98 -1.41 13.76
N ARG A 356 19.86 -1.41 13.03
CA ARG A 356 18.70 -2.29 13.27
C ARG A 356 18.99 -3.76 12.93
N ASP A 357 19.86 -4.02 11.94
CA ASP A 357 20.23 -5.37 11.49
C ASP A 357 21.48 -5.91 12.19
N PHE A 358 22.32 -5.03 12.76
CA PHE A 358 23.66 -5.39 13.20
C PHE A 358 23.67 -6.27 14.45
N LYS A 359 24.44 -7.36 14.40
CA LYS A 359 24.61 -8.27 15.54
C LYS A 359 25.59 -7.68 16.55
N TYR A 360 25.08 -6.88 17.49
CA TYR A 360 25.89 -6.05 18.40
C TYR A 360 27.07 -6.77 19.05
N GLY A 361 26.91 -8.01 19.52
CA GLY A 361 27.98 -8.80 20.14
C GLY A 361 29.23 -9.05 19.26
N THR A 362 29.15 -8.78 17.96
CA THR A 362 30.30 -8.81 17.02
C THR A 362 31.39 -7.84 17.45
N ILE A 363 31.04 -6.59 17.78
CA ILE A 363 32.00 -5.57 18.27
C ILE A 363 32.66 -6.04 19.58
N ARG A 364 31.86 -6.53 20.55
CA ARG A 364 32.45 -7.06 21.81
C ARG A 364 33.36 -8.27 21.58
N ALA A 365 33.10 -9.11 20.57
CA ALA A 365 33.99 -10.22 20.22
C ALA A 365 35.28 -9.73 19.55
N ALA A 366 35.17 -8.80 18.59
CA ALA A 366 36.29 -8.16 17.92
C ALA A 366 37.25 -7.49 18.92
N VAL A 367 36.74 -6.59 19.75
CA VAL A 367 37.55 -5.84 20.74
C VAL A 367 38.20 -6.78 21.78
N LYS A 368 37.48 -7.81 22.25
CA LYS A 368 38.06 -8.83 23.14
C LYS A 368 39.20 -9.62 22.50
N SER A 369 39.17 -9.85 21.18
CA SER A 369 40.27 -10.50 20.46
C SER A 369 41.58 -9.69 20.48
N TRP A 370 41.51 -8.39 20.77
CA TRP A 370 42.67 -7.51 20.92
C TRP A 370 43.21 -7.45 22.36
N ASN A 371 42.71 -8.30 23.27
CA ASN A 371 42.97 -8.29 24.72
C ASN A 371 42.49 -7.00 25.42
N ILE A 372 41.39 -6.42 24.95
CA ILE A 372 40.69 -5.30 25.59
C ILE A 372 39.39 -5.84 26.22
N LEU A 373 39.22 -5.60 27.52
CA LEU A 373 38.09 -6.12 28.31
C LEU A 373 37.10 -5.03 28.72
N ASP A 374 37.60 -3.82 28.95
CA ASP A 374 36.80 -2.62 29.23
C ASP A 374 36.13 -2.13 27.94
N ILE A 375 34.82 -2.37 27.84
CA ILE A 375 34.01 -2.07 26.67
C ILE A 375 32.69 -1.51 27.19
N PRO A 376 32.41 -0.20 27.02
CA PRO A 376 31.20 0.43 27.53
C PRO A 376 29.94 -0.04 26.80
N ASP A 377 28.76 0.29 27.32
CA ASP A 377 27.46 -0.21 26.84
C ASP A 377 26.92 0.59 25.63
N TYR A 378 27.59 0.46 24.49
CA TYR A 378 27.22 1.11 23.22
C TYR A 378 25.94 0.58 22.58
N GLU A 379 25.48 -0.64 22.92
CA GLU A 379 24.29 -1.25 22.30
C GLU A 379 23.02 -0.44 22.52
N THR A 380 22.87 0.15 23.70
CA THR A 380 21.74 1.03 24.04
C THR A 380 21.74 2.28 23.17
N TYR A 381 22.91 2.79 22.78
CA TYR A 381 23.04 3.95 21.89
C TYR A 381 22.78 3.57 20.42
N LEU A 382 23.23 2.40 19.96
CA LEU A 382 22.82 1.89 18.63
C LEU A 382 21.29 1.73 18.55
N ASP A 383 20.67 1.19 19.61
CA ASP A 383 19.21 1.12 19.71
C ASP A 383 18.56 2.51 19.68
N VAL A 384 19.01 3.47 20.49
CA VAL A 384 18.47 4.85 20.48
C VAL A 384 18.54 5.48 19.09
N TYR A 385 19.67 5.33 18.40
CA TYR A 385 19.88 5.91 17.07
C TYR A 385 18.83 5.42 16.05
N TRP A 386 18.72 4.11 15.83
CA TRP A 386 17.82 3.60 14.79
C TRP A 386 16.33 3.83 15.16
N ASN A 387 15.99 3.77 16.45
CA ASN A 387 14.63 4.08 16.92
C ASN A 387 14.24 5.54 16.70
N ASN A 388 15.17 6.49 16.89
CA ASN A 388 14.91 7.91 16.64
C ASN A 388 14.85 8.20 15.12
N VAL A 389 15.79 7.68 14.32
CA VAL A 389 15.82 7.87 12.86
C VAL A 389 14.61 7.26 12.13
N TYR A 390 13.95 6.24 12.70
CA TYR A 390 12.66 5.72 12.18
C TYR A 390 11.42 6.48 12.68
N GLY A 391 11.57 7.39 13.66
CA GLY A 391 10.45 8.06 14.34
C GLY A 391 9.70 7.19 15.35
N LEU A 392 10.28 6.06 15.78
CA LEU A 392 9.70 5.21 16.83
C LEU A 392 9.89 5.84 18.22
N GLY A 393 11.03 6.48 18.46
CA GLY A 393 11.45 7.02 19.77
C GLY A 393 11.73 5.93 20.81
N GLY A 394 12.15 6.30 22.02
CA GLY A 394 12.53 5.33 23.07
C GLY A 394 11.43 4.34 23.48
N CYS A 395 11.78 3.07 23.66
CA CYS A 395 10.92 2.03 24.24
C CYS A 395 11.16 1.94 25.76
N SER A 396 10.08 1.85 26.54
CA SER A 396 10.10 1.86 28.01
C SER A 396 8.82 1.21 28.58
N GLU A 397 8.72 1.00 29.89
CA GLU A 397 7.50 0.42 30.52
C GLU A 397 6.24 1.23 30.19
N ILE A 398 6.33 2.57 30.08
CA ILE A 398 5.20 3.45 29.70
C ILE A 398 4.71 3.16 28.28
N ARG A 399 5.60 2.71 27.38
CA ARG A 399 5.29 2.42 25.97
C ARG A 399 5.25 0.92 25.65
N LYS A 400 5.34 0.05 26.66
CA LYS A 400 5.23 -1.41 26.52
C LYS A 400 3.92 -1.82 25.86
N GLY A 401 4.01 -2.63 24.80
CA GLY A 401 2.87 -2.99 23.96
C GLY A 401 2.43 -1.91 22.97
N THR A 402 2.99 -0.70 23.00
CA THR A 402 2.79 0.29 21.94
C THR A 402 3.36 -0.23 20.64
N VAL A 403 2.61 -0.07 19.55
CA VAL A 403 3.04 -0.38 18.19
C VAL A 403 3.18 0.92 17.42
N ALA A 404 4.23 1.03 16.59
CA ALA A 404 4.45 2.18 15.71
C ALA A 404 5.06 1.73 14.37
N PRO A 405 4.69 2.36 13.24
CA PRO A 405 5.36 2.16 11.96
C PRO A 405 6.68 2.93 11.90
N ASN A 406 7.65 2.40 11.16
CA ASN A 406 8.79 3.19 10.69
C ASN A 406 8.29 4.26 9.72
N SER A 407 8.39 5.51 10.14
CA SER A 407 7.90 6.69 9.43
C SER A 407 8.88 7.21 8.36
N ASN A 408 10.14 6.76 8.40
CA ASN A 408 11.20 7.27 7.54
C ASN A 408 11.15 6.65 6.14
N LYS A 409 10.87 7.50 5.14
CA LYS A 409 10.68 7.14 3.73
C LYS A 409 11.96 6.74 3.00
N LEU A 410 13.14 7.01 3.56
CA LEU A 410 14.45 6.67 2.97
C LEU A 410 14.96 5.29 3.42
N SER A 411 14.29 4.68 4.40
CA SER A 411 14.64 3.37 4.96
C SER A 411 14.11 2.24 4.07
N LYS A 412 14.90 1.18 3.89
CA LYS A 412 14.44 -0.08 3.25
C LYS A 412 13.31 -0.76 4.03
N TYR A 413 13.04 -0.29 5.24
CA TYR A 413 12.02 -0.77 6.16
C TYR A 413 10.88 0.23 6.38
N TYR A 414 10.70 1.20 5.47
CA TYR A 414 9.57 2.13 5.51
C TYR A 414 8.23 1.39 5.55
N ASN A 415 7.33 1.82 6.45
CA ASN A 415 6.06 1.14 6.78
C ASN A 415 6.18 -0.30 7.35
N GLU A 416 7.36 -0.77 7.77
CA GLU A 416 7.42 -1.88 8.73
C GLU A 416 6.90 -1.41 10.09
N TYR A 417 6.13 -2.28 10.76
CA TYR A 417 5.59 -2.00 12.09
C TYR A 417 6.42 -2.68 13.17
N PHE A 418 6.66 -1.96 14.25
CA PHE A 418 7.43 -2.39 15.41
C PHE A 418 6.57 -2.31 16.66
N ILE A 419 6.83 -3.18 17.63
CA ILE A 419 6.18 -3.21 18.94
C ILE A 419 7.24 -3.13 20.05
N CYS A 420 7.02 -2.24 21.01
CA CYS A 420 7.89 -2.08 22.18
C CYS A 420 7.62 -3.23 23.16
N LYS A 421 8.60 -4.12 23.34
CA LYS A 421 8.53 -5.29 24.22
C LYS A 421 9.62 -5.23 25.30
N VAL A 422 9.47 -6.09 26.31
CA VAL A 422 10.44 -6.25 27.40
C VAL A 422 10.96 -7.69 27.42
N ASP A 423 12.26 -7.86 27.56
CA ASP A 423 12.93 -9.13 27.84
C ASP A 423 13.83 -8.96 29.06
N GLY A 424 13.60 -9.78 30.10
CA GLY A 424 14.14 -9.55 31.43
C GLY A 424 13.82 -8.15 31.96
N SER A 425 14.83 -7.28 31.96
CA SER A 425 14.74 -5.86 32.32
C SER A 425 14.97 -4.89 31.15
N LYS A 426 15.31 -5.37 29.94
CA LYS A 426 15.57 -4.52 28.77
C LYS A 426 14.27 -4.29 28.00
N TYR A 427 14.00 -3.02 27.70
CA TYR A 427 12.96 -2.59 26.77
C TYR A 427 13.56 -2.42 25.38
N SER A 428 12.92 -2.95 24.34
CA SER A 428 13.37 -2.81 22.95
C SER A 428 12.20 -2.86 21.96
N TRP A 429 12.37 -2.18 20.83
CA TRP A 429 11.48 -2.33 19.68
C TRP A 429 11.86 -3.59 18.90
N VAL A 430 10.86 -4.42 18.59
CA VAL A 430 11.01 -5.57 17.70
C VAL A 430 9.89 -5.55 16.65
N SER A 431 10.08 -6.21 15.51
CA SER A 431 9.05 -6.25 14.47
C SER A 431 7.72 -6.83 14.99
N ALA A 432 6.62 -6.13 14.71
CA ALA A 432 5.29 -6.52 15.11
C ALA A 432 4.75 -7.64 14.22
N THR A 433 4.12 -8.64 14.86
CA THR A 433 3.37 -9.68 14.14
C THR A 433 2.13 -9.10 13.46
N THR A 434 1.54 -9.83 12.51
CA THR A 434 0.36 -9.38 11.75
C THR A 434 -0.78 -8.93 12.66
N ILE A 435 -1.08 -9.71 13.71
CA ILE A 435 -2.12 -9.34 14.68
C ILE A 435 -1.76 -8.09 15.49
N GLU A 436 -0.50 -7.97 15.96
CA GLU A 436 -0.06 -6.81 16.73
C GLU A 436 -0.18 -5.52 15.90
N LYS A 437 0.25 -5.51 14.64
CA LYS A 437 0.11 -4.34 13.77
C LYS A 437 -1.31 -4.09 13.24
N ASP A 438 -2.17 -5.10 13.21
CA ASP A 438 -3.56 -4.93 12.81
C ASP A 438 -4.47 -4.43 13.93
N THR A 439 -4.17 -4.74 15.21
CA THR A 439 -5.08 -4.48 16.34
C THR A 439 -4.55 -3.53 17.42
N TYR A 440 -3.42 -2.85 17.22
CA TYR A 440 -2.76 -2.05 18.28
C TYR A 440 -3.60 -0.88 18.85
N GLU A 441 -4.44 -0.25 18.03
CA GLU A 441 -5.37 0.82 18.45
C GLU A 441 -6.74 0.30 18.91
N TRP A 442 -6.93 -1.02 19.02
CA TRP A 442 -8.25 -1.60 19.24
C TRP A 442 -8.55 -1.82 20.72
N ALA A 443 -9.65 -1.23 21.19
CA ALA A 443 -10.30 -1.64 22.42
C ALA A 443 -10.78 -3.11 22.35
N SER A 444 -11.13 -3.67 23.51
CA SER A 444 -11.88 -4.92 23.58
C SER A 444 -13.22 -4.81 22.83
N GLY A 445 -13.47 -5.74 21.91
CA GLY A 445 -14.72 -5.81 21.16
C GLY A 445 -15.85 -6.50 21.95
N LYS A 446 -16.98 -6.72 21.27
CA LYS A 446 -18.05 -7.61 21.75
C LYS A 446 -17.74 -9.05 21.37
N SER A 447 -18.16 -10.02 22.17
CA SER A 447 -17.94 -11.44 21.84
C SER A 447 -18.62 -11.81 20.51
N GLY A 448 -17.84 -12.33 19.55
CA GLY A 448 -18.30 -12.61 18.19
C GLY A 448 -18.31 -11.40 17.23
N GLU A 449 -17.81 -10.24 17.65
CA GLU A 449 -17.60 -9.09 16.74
C GLU A 449 -16.49 -9.41 15.73
N PHE A 450 -16.70 -9.07 14.45
CA PHE A 450 -15.69 -9.19 13.40
C PHE A 450 -15.18 -7.80 12.99
N LYS A 451 -13.87 -7.68 12.80
CA LYS A 451 -13.23 -6.43 12.36
C LYS A 451 -12.06 -6.72 11.42
N LYS A 452 -11.94 -5.93 10.35
CA LYS A 452 -10.80 -5.95 9.42
C LYS A 452 -9.59 -5.26 10.06
N GLY A 453 -8.40 -5.84 9.91
CA GLY A 453 -7.13 -5.29 10.39
C GLY A 453 -6.83 -3.86 9.92
N ASN A 454 -6.09 -3.10 10.74
CA ASN A 454 -5.67 -1.73 10.39
C ASN A 454 -4.68 -1.70 9.21
N VAL A 455 -3.89 -2.77 9.00
CA VAL A 455 -2.75 -2.79 8.05
C VAL A 455 -2.92 -3.87 6.97
N THR A 456 -3.65 -4.95 7.24
CA THR A 456 -3.88 -6.05 6.29
C THR A 456 -5.36 -6.36 6.06
N ASP A 457 -5.65 -7.12 5.00
CA ASP A 457 -7.00 -7.61 4.72
C ASP A 457 -7.49 -8.72 5.68
N THR A 458 -6.67 -9.11 6.67
CA THR A 458 -7.02 -10.12 7.67
C THR A 458 -8.26 -9.69 8.47
N ILE A 459 -9.24 -10.59 8.59
CA ILE A 459 -10.38 -10.40 9.48
C ILE A 459 -10.10 -11.07 10.82
N TYR A 460 -10.38 -10.34 11.89
CA TYR A 460 -10.26 -10.80 13.26
C TYR A 460 -11.63 -10.91 13.90
N THR A 461 -11.79 -11.83 14.85
CA THR A 461 -12.96 -11.93 15.73
C THR A 461 -12.55 -11.70 17.18
N TYR A 462 -13.40 -11.08 17.98
CA TYR A 462 -13.16 -10.94 19.42
C TYR A 462 -13.82 -12.09 20.19
N ASN A 463 -13.02 -12.91 20.87
CA ASN A 463 -13.48 -14.15 21.52
C ASN A 463 -14.07 -13.96 22.93
N GLY A 464 -14.28 -12.71 23.36
CA GLY A 464 -14.68 -12.35 24.72
C GLY A 464 -13.51 -11.96 25.64
N THR A 465 -12.27 -12.26 25.26
CA THR A 465 -11.05 -11.88 26.01
C THR A 465 -9.99 -11.16 25.15
N LYS A 466 -9.86 -11.54 23.88
CA LYS A 466 -8.89 -10.99 22.93
C LYS A 466 -9.42 -11.07 21.50
N TRP A 467 -8.78 -10.32 20.61
CA TRP A 467 -8.89 -10.51 19.17
C TRP A 467 -8.08 -11.74 18.73
N GLU A 468 -8.59 -12.47 17.73
CA GLU A 468 -7.93 -13.63 17.11
C GLU A 468 -8.33 -13.74 15.63
N VAL A 469 -7.51 -14.42 14.80
CA VAL A 469 -7.72 -14.46 13.35
C VAL A 469 -8.96 -15.27 12.98
N ALA A 470 -9.94 -14.61 12.37
CA ALA A 470 -11.13 -15.24 11.81
C ALA A 470 -10.80 -15.79 10.41
N ALA A 471 -10.12 -16.93 10.35
CA ALA A 471 -9.57 -17.49 9.11
C ALA A 471 -10.62 -17.76 8.02
N ARG A 472 -11.84 -18.17 8.41
CA ARG A 472 -12.97 -18.33 7.48
C ARG A 472 -13.39 -16.98 6.92
N GLU A 473 -13.72 -16.02 7.77
CA GLU A 473 -14.17 -14.68 7.36
C GLU A 473 -13.08 -13.87 6.64
N THR A 474 -11.81 -14.20 6.84
CA THR A 474 -10.67 -13.68 6.03
C THR A 474 -10.67 -14.25 4.62
N THR A 475 -11.14 -15.48 4.43
CA THR A 475 -11.15 -16.19 3.14
C THR A 475 -12.42 -15.96 2.32
N ILE A 476 -13.59 -15.98 2.99
CA ILE A 476 -14.92 -15.88 2.35
C ILE A 476 -15.70 -14.63 2.78
N GLY A 477 -15.06 -13.68 3.46
CA GLY A 477 -15.71 -12.47 3.98
C GLY A 477 -16.55 -12.69 5.23
N VAL A 478 -16.87 -11.60 5.93
CA VAL A 478 -17.86 -11.60 7.03
C VAL A 478 -19.25 -11.75 6.44
N CYS A 479 -20.05 -12.69 6.93
CA CYS A 479 -21.46 -12.78 6.56
C CYS A 479 -22.25 -11.63 7.20
N GLY A 480 -22.88 -10.80 6.36
CA GLY A 480 -23.76 -9.71 6.76
C GLY A 480 -24.85 -9.47 5.72
N SER A 481 -25.68 -8.44 5.93
CA SER A 481 -26.81 -8.13 5.05
C SER A 481 -26.43 -7.85 3.59
N LYS A 482 -25.19 -7.43 3.32
CA LYS A 482 -24.69 -7.15 1.96
C LYS A 482 -24.41 -8.40 1.13
N ASN A 483 -24.07 -9.52 1.76
CA ASN A 483 -23.83 -10.81 1.13
C ASN A 483 -24.79 -11.89 1.67
N ALA A 484 -25.96 -11.47 2.17
CA ALA A 484 -27.03 -12.37 2.58
C ALA A 484 -27.44 -13.25 1.39
N GLY A 485 -27.28 -14.57 1.55
CA GLY A 485 -27.51 -15.56 0.52
C GLY A 485 -26.32 -15.89 -0.38
N GLU A 486 -25.13 -15.35 -0.13
CA GLU A 486 -23.89 -15.83 -0.75
C GLU A 486 -23.64 -17.30 -0.38
N VAL A 487 -23.17 -18.08 -1.35
CA VAL A 487 -22.74 -19.47 -1.20
C VAL A 487 -21.22 -19.51 -1.42
N SER A 488 -20.47 -19.89 -0.38
CA SER A 488 -19.00 -19.76 -0.37
C SER A 488 -18.34 -21.00 0.25
N LYS A 489 -17.06 -21.25 -0.05
CA LYS A 489 -16.38 -22.51 0.29
C LYS A 489 -15.12 -22.27 1.13
N PHE A 490 -15.01 -22.95 2.27
CA PHE A 490 -13.86 -22.85 3.17
C PHE A 490 -13.45 -24.24 3.69
N ASN A 491 -12.16 -24.59 3.58
CA ASN A 491 -11.60 -25.89 3.97
C ASN A 491 -12.43 -27.11 3.47
N GLY A 492 -12.90 -27.03 2.22
CA GLY A 492 -13.71 -28.08 1.57
C GLY A 492 -15.21 -28.05 1.90
N ILE A 493 -15.60 -27.39 2.99
CA ILE A 493 -17.00 -27.25 3.43
C ILE A 493 -17.65 -26.05 2.73
N TYR A 494 -18.91 -26.21 2.31
CA TYR A 494 -19.72 -25.12 1.77
C TYR A 494 -20.55 -24.46 2.88
N TYR A 495 -20.63 -23.14 2.81
CA TYR A 495 -21.36 -22.28 3.73
C TYR A 495 -22.32 -21.37 2.95
N ILE A 496 -23.44 -21.05 3.58
CA ILE A 496 -24.46 -20.10 3.09
C ILE A 496 -24.54 -18.96 4.12
N CYS A 497 -24.44 -17.72 3.65
CA CYS A 497 -24.58 -16.56 4.53
C CYS A 497 -26.06 -16.33 4.87
N LYS A 498 -26.49 -16.77 6.05
CA LYS A 498 -27.86 -16.60 6.55
C LYS A 498 -28.01 -15.23 7.23
N SER A 499 -27.77 -14.18 6.45
CA SER A 499 -27.81 -12.73 6.73
C SER A 499 -26.88 -12.16 7.81
N ASN A 500 -26.57 -12.90 8.88
CA ASN A 500 -25.67 -12.47 9.96
C ASN A 500 -24.68 -13.57 10.41
N ALA A 501 -24.76 -14.79 9.85
CA ALA A 501 -23.88 -15.89 10.18
C ALA A 501 -23.72 -16.87 8.99
N TRP A 502 -22.51 -17.40 8.83
CA TRP A 502 -22.22 -18.50 7.90
C TRP A 502 -22.75 -19.82 8.46
N GLY A 503 -23.82 -20.36 7.87
CA GLY A 503 -24.32 -21.71 8.17
C GLY A 503 -23.71 -22.73 7.21
N THR A 504 -23.26 -23.89 7.70
CA THR A 504 -22.87 -25.02 6.85
C THR A 504 -24.04 -25.49 5.98
N ALA A 505 -23.76 -25.93 4.76
CA ALA A 505 -24.76 -26.35 3.79
C ALA A 505 -24.56 -27.79 3.30
N THR A 506 -25.66 -28.54 3.19
CA THR A 506 -25.71 -29.79 2.42
C THR A 506 -25.61 -29.52 0.91
N VAL A 507 -25.38 -30.56 0.11
CA VAL A 507 -25.28 -30.47 -1.35
C VAL A 507 -26.53 -29.83 -1.95
N LEU A 508 -27.72 -30.33 -1.58
CA LEU A 508 -29.00 -29.78 -2.03
C LEU A 508 -29.13 -28.30 -1.66
N GLU A 509 -28.87 -27.95 -0.39
CA GLU A 509 -28.96 -26.56 0.08
C GLU A 509 -28.06 -25.59 -0.69
N TYR A 510 -26.81 -25.96 -1.00
CA TYR A 510 -25.89 -25.06 -1.70
C TYR A 510 -26.18 -24.98 -3.20
N ASP A 511 -26.58 -26.08 -3.83
CA ASP A 511 -26.87 -26.11 -5.28
C ASP A 511 -28.19 -25.41 -5.61
N THR A 512 -29.22 -25.54 -4.76
CA THR A 512 -30.53 -24.92 -4.98
C THR A 512 -30.71 -23.61 -4.23
N TYR A 513 -29.65 -23.01 -3.66
CA TYR A 513 -29.81 -21.78 -2.90
C TYR A 513 -30.30 -20.61 -3.76
N GLY A 514 -31.20 -19.80 -3.20
CA GLY A 514 -31.83 -18.67 -3.89
C GLY A 514 -32.77 -19.07 -5.03
N TRP A 515 -33.02 -20.36 -5.27
CA TRP A 515 -33.99 -20.79 -6.28
C TRP A 515 -35.40 -20.45 -5.84
N LYS A 516 -36.21 -19.97 -6.79
CA LYS A 516 -37.66 -19.85 -6.62
C LYS A 516 -38.32 -21.21 -6.82
N ALA A 517 -39.60 -21.31 -6.46
CA ALA A 517 -40.47 -22.40 -6.90
C ALA A 517 -40.34 -22.61 -8.42
N GLY A 518 -40.12 -23.85 -8.85
CA GLY A 518 -40.16 -24.24 -10.26
C GLY A 518 -41.58 -24.41 -10.78
N SER A 519 -41.70 -24.85 -12.03
CA SER A 519 -42.93 -25.49 -12.51
C SER A 519 -42.87 -26.98 -12.19
N GLU A 520 -43.99 -27.59 -11.83
CA GLU A 520 -44.08 -29.04 -11.60
C GLU A 520 -43.56 -29.82 -12.82
N GLY A 521 -42.57 -30.69 -12.60
CA GLY A 521 -41.88 -31.45 -13.64
C GLY A 521 -40.63 -30.79 -14.23
N SER A 522 -40.30 -29.55 -13.87
CA SER A 522 -39.10 -28.87 -14.40
C SER A 522 -37.79 -29.44 -13.84
N VAL A 523 -36.70 -29.27 -14.59
CA VAL A 523 -35.33 -29.69 -14.23
C VAL A 523 -34.36 -28.52 -14.31
N LYS A 524 -33.35 -28.52 -13.44
CA LYS A 524 -32.25 -27.54 -13.46
C LYS A 524 -30.97 -28.16 -12.89
N ALA A 525 -29.82 -27.85 -13.49
CA ALA A 525 -28.51 -28.15 -12.91
C ALA A 525 -28.21 -27.27 -11.68
N GLY A 526 -27.43 -27.79 -10.74
CA GLY A 526 -27.05 -27.08 -9.50
C GLY A 526 -26.27 -25.79 -9.77
N ASN A 527 -26.45 -24.77 -8.91
CA ASN A 527 -25.72 -23.51 -9.03
C ASN A 527 -24.19 -23.66 -8.85
N VAL A 528 -23.74 -24.71 -8.16
CA VAL A 528 -22.33 -24.90 -7.75
C VAL A 528 -21.74 -26.18 -8.33
N ASN A 529 -22.58 -27.21 -8.52
CA ASN A 529 -22.23 -28.45 -9.21
C ASN A 529 -23.12 -28.62 -10.45
N SER A 530 -22.55 -28.33 -11.62
CA SER A 530 -23.19 -28.47 -12.95
C SER A 530 -23.68 -29.89 -13.25
N ASP A 531 -23.00 -30.88 -12.69
CA ASP A 531 -23.18 -32.30 -13.01
C ASP A 531 -24.32 -32.92 -12.17
N LYS A 532 -24.81 -32.16 -11.17
CA LYS A 532 -25.95 -32.53 -10.34
C LYS A 532 -27.20 -31.82 -10.82
N TYR A 533 -28.19 -32.62 -11.19
CA TYR A 533 -29.48 -32.16 -11.65
C TYR A 533 -30.51 -32.30 -10.54
N TYR A 534 -31.40 -31.33 -10.49
CA TYR A 534 -32.47 -31.23 -9.52
C TYR A 534 -33.79 -31.04 -10.26
N VAL A 535 -34.85 -31.66 -9.77
CA VAL A 535 -36.19 -31.60 -10.37
C VAL A 535 -37.18 -31.02 -9.37
N TYR A 536 -38.17 -30.28 -9.89
CA TYR A 536 -39.21 -29.67 -9.07
C TYR A 536 -40.50 -30.49 -9.14
N GLU A 537 -40.93 -31.00 -8.00
CA GLU A 537 -42.19 -31.74 -7.84
C GLU A 537 -42.77 -31.53 -6.44
N ASN A 538 -44.09 -31.69 -6.31
CA ASN A 538 -44.79 -31.62 -5.02
C ASN A 538 -44.51 -30.30 -4.25
N GLY A 539 -44.23 -29.21 -4.96
CA GLY A 539 -43.88 -27.92 -4.37
C GLY A 539 -42.43 -27.75 -3.90
N ALA A 540 -41.51 -28.67 -4.19
CA ALA A 540 -40.11 -28.61 -3.75
C ALA A 540 -39.10 -29.05 -4.83
N TRP A 541 -37.87 -28.54 -4.73
CA TRP A 541 -36.73 -29.07 -5.49
C TRP A 541 -36.13 -30.28 -4.76
N ARG A 542 -36.02 -31.41 -5.46
CA ARG A 542 -35.25 -32.59 -5.01
C ARG A 542 -34.14 -32.93 -5.99
N ALA A 543 -33.20 -33.79 -5.59
CA ALA A 543 -32.24 -34.37 -6.52
C ALA A 543 -32.97 -35.21 -7.60
N SER A 544 -32.44 -35.17 -8.82
CA SER A 544 -32.86 -36.04 -9.93
C SER A 544 -32.60 -37.52 -9.60
N GLY A 545 -33.51 -38.40 -10.03
CA GLY A 545 -33.38 -39.84 -9.94
C GLY A 545 -32.41 -40.46 -10.95
N GLY A 546 -31.92 -39.69 -11.92
CA GLY A 546 -30.92 -40.14 -12.91
C GLY A 546 -31.06 -39.46 -14.28
N GLU A 547 -30.30 -39.94 -15.26
CA GLU A 547 -30.19 -39.38 -16.61
C GLU A 547 -31.53 -39.06 -17.29
N ILE A 548 -32.55 -39.92 -17.10
CA ILE A 548 -33.90 -39.71 -17.66
C ILE A 548 -34.53 -38.43 -17.10
N GLU A 549 -34.44 -38.20 -15.78
CA GLU A 549 -34.93 -36.96 -15.15
C GLU A 549 -34.00 -35.77 -15.39
N ASN A 550 -32.69 -35.98 -15.59
CA ASN A 550 -31.77 -34.90 -16.00
C ASN A 550 -32.18 -34.29 -17.34
N ASN A 551 -32.58 -35.14 -18.29
CA ASN A 551 -32.93 -34.75 -19.66
C ASN A 551 -34.40 -34.34 -19.82
N LEU A 552 -35.32 -35.01 -19.13
CA LEU A 552 -36.78 -34.84 -19.31
C LEU A 552 -37.48 -34.11 -18.16
N GLY A 553 -36.81 -33.92 -17.01
CA GLY A 553 -37.41 -33.47 -15.76
C GLY A 553 -38.31 -34.49 -15.08
N ALA A 554 -38.90 -34.16 -13.93
CA ALA A 554 -39.75 -35.10 -13.21
C ALA A 554 -41.03 -35.43 -14.00
N CYS A 555 -41.42 -36.70 -14.00
CA CYS A 555 -42.73 -37.13 -14.47
C CYS A 555 -43.76 -36.87 -13.37
N VAL A 556 -44.66 -35.92 -13.60
CA VAL A 556 -45.66 -35.45 -12.64
C VAL A 556 -47.06 -35.50 -13.25
N THR A 557 -48.11 -35.48 -12.44
CA THR A 557 -49.52 -35.66 -12.87
C THR A 557 -50.00 -34.65 -13.94
N SER A 558 -49.41 -33.45 -14.02
CA SER A 558 -49.67 -32.48 -15.09
C SER A 558 -49.17 -32.95 -16.46
N ARG A 559 -48.07 -33.72 -16.46
CA ARG A 559 -47.30 -34.21 -17.61
C ARG A 559 -47.62 -35.67 -18.00
N GLU A 560 -48.59 -36.31 -17.34
CA GLU A 560 -49.07 -37.66 -17.69
C GLU A 560 -49.37 -37.76 -19.19
N GLY A 561 -48.69 -38.67 -19.89
CA GLY A 561 -48.80 -38.87 -21.34
C GLY A 561 -47.82 -38.07 -22.20
N GLU A 562 -47.03 -37.15 -21.63
CA GLU A 562 -45.91 -36.54 -22.36
C GLU A 562 -44.90 -37.61 -22.77
N VAL A 563 -44.23 -37.36 -23.91
CA VAL A 563 -43.18 -38.22 -24.45
C VAL A 563 -41.93 -37.38 -24.70
N GLY A 564 -40.78 -37.89 -24.25
CA GLY A 564 -39.48 -37.24 -24.38
C GLY A 564 -38.38 -38.22 -24.80
N GLU A 565 -37.31 -37.68 -25.37
CA GLU A 565 -36.14 -38.43 -25.83
C GLU A 565 -34.98 -38.26 -24.83
N SER A 566 -34.39 -39.37 -24.37
CA SER A 566 -33.24 -39.36 -23.46
C SER A 566 -32.26 -40.46 -23.85
N GLY A 567 -31.01 -40.07 -24.13
CA GLY A 567 -30.06 -40.94 -24.82
C GLY A 567 -30.62 -41.36 -26.19
N ASN A 568 -30.56 -42.65 -26.51
CA ASN A 568 -31.09 -43.23 -27.75
C ASN A 568 -32.52 -43.81 -27.60
N ALA A 569 -33.27 -43.42 -26.55
CA ALA A 569 -34.56 -44.01 -26.22
C ALA A 569 -35.64 -42.96 -25.95
N TYR A 570 -36.88 -43.31 -26.26
CA TYR A 570 -38.06 -42.50 -25.97
C TYR A 570 -38.74 -43.01 -24.70
N TYR A 571 -39.20 -42.08 -23.87
CA TYR A 571 -39.89 -42.36 -22.62
C TYR A 571 -41.23 -41.63 -22.60
N VAL A 572 -42.23 -42.27 -21.99
CA VAL A 572 -43.58 -41.75 -21.78
C VAL A 572 -43.83 -41.64 -20.28
N CYS A 573 -44.30 -40.47 -19.85
CA CYS A 573 -44.63 -40.20 -18.46
C CYS A 573 -45.95 -40.91 -18.10
N LYS A 574 -45.88 -41.87 -17.17
CA LYS A 574 -47.03 -42.69 -16.73
C LYS A 574 -47.01 -42.88 -15.21
N SER A 575 -48.11 -42.51 -14.56
CA SER A 575 -48.32 -42.64 -13.11
C SER A 575 -47.15 -42.09 -12.29
N SER A 576 -46.68 -40.89 -12.66
CA SER A 576 -45.54 -40.18 -12.09
C SER A 576 -44.17 -40.88 -12.22
N VAL A 577 -44.00 -41.78 -13.19
CA VAL A 577 -42.70 -42.38 -13.54
C VAL A 577 -42.48 -42.33 -15.06
N TRP A 578 -41.25 -42.03 -15.50
CA TRP A 578 -40.86 -42.19 -16.91
C TRP A 578 -40.68 -43.67 -17.23
N THR A 579 -41.44 -44.16 -18.21
CA THR A 579 -41.40 -45.55 -18.69
C THR A 579 -41.01 -45.58 -20.16
N THR A 580 -40.33 -46.60 -20.65
CA THR A 580 -39.94 -46.68 -22.07
C THR A 580 -41.18 -46.64 -22.96
N ALA A 581 -41.22 -45.70 -23.91
CA ALA A 581 -42.34 -45.52 -24.82
C ALA A 581 -42.36 -46.62 -25.90
N THR A 582 -43.55 -47.12 -26.23
CA THR A 582 -43.72 -47.97 -27.41
C THR A 582 -43.54 -47.16 -28.71
N GLY A 583 -43.30 -47.85 -29.83
CA GLY A 583 -43.19 -47.20 -31.15
C GLY A 583 -44.44 -46.42 -31.57
N ILE A 584 -45.62 -46.74 -31.03
CA ILE A 584 -46.85 -45.97 -31.26
C ILE A 584 -46.87 -44.72 -30.38
N GLU A 585 -46.55 -44.86 -29.09
CA GLU A 585 -46.51 -43.72 -28.15
C GLU A 585 -45.44 -42.69 -28.52
N LYS A 586 -44.30 -43.10 -29.12
CA LYS A 586 -43.32 -42.17 -29.70
C LYS A 586 -43.97 -41.16 -30.65
N ASN A 587 -44.98 -41.58 -31.42
CA ASN A 587 -45.53 -40.79 -32.52
C ASN A 587 -46.89 -40.15 -32.17
N LEU A 588 -47.69 -40.78 -31.31
CA LEU A 588 -49.01 -40.30 -30.89
C LEU A 588 -49.03 -39.68 -29.48
N GLY A 589 -47.90 -39.68 -28.76
CA GLY A 589 -47.86 -39.42 -27.32
C GLY A 589 -48.44 -40.58 -26.49
N GLY A 590 -48.43 -40.45 -25.17
CA GLY A 590 -49.07 -41.43 -24.28
C GLY A 590 -50.60 -41.38 -24.39
N CYS A 591 -51.23 -42.55 -24.38
CA CYS A 591 -52.66 -42.67 -24.14
C CYS A 591 -52.94 -42.55 -22.64
N THR A 592 -53.82 -41.64 -22.24
CA THR A 592 -54.09 -41.32 -20.82
C THR A 592 -55.59 -41.22 -20.56
N ALA A 593 -55.98 -41.20 -19.28
CA ALA A 593 -57.38 -41.02 -18.89
C ALA A 593 -58.01 -39.69 -19.38
N LYS A 594 -57.21 -38.69 -19.78
CA LYS A 594 -57.70 -37.45 -20.42
C LYS A 594 -57.97 -37.61 -21.92
N ARG A 595 -57.35 -38.61 -22.55
CA ARG A 595 -57.41 -38.94 -23.99
C ARG A 595 -58.25 -40.19 -24.27
N GLU A 596 -58.90 -40.76 -23.26
CA GLU A 596 -59.71 -41.97 -23.38
C GLU A 596 -60.85 -41.75 -24.39
N GLY A 597 -60.87 -42.55 -25.46
CA GLY A 597 -61.78 -42.40 -26.61
C GLY A 597 -61.29 -41.53 -27.76
N GLU A 598 -60.15 -40.84 -27.61
CA GLU A 598 -59.52 -40.06 -28.68
C GLU A 598 -59.03 -40.98 -29.81
N ILE A 599 -59.26 -40.58 -31.07
CA ILE A 599 -58.84 -41.31 -32.27
C ILE A 599 -57.80 -40.48 -33.02
N ASP A 600 -56.65 -41.08 -33.26
CA ASP A 600 -55.47 -40.45 -33.86
C ASP A 600 -54.89 -41.35 -34.98
N LEU A 601 -54.11 -40.79 -35.90
CA LEU A 601 -53.66 -41.49 -37.13
C LEU A 601 -52.12 -41.60 -37.18
N TYR A 602 -51.61 -42.84 -37.21
CA TYR A 602 -50.19 -43.09 -37.46
C TYR A 602 -49.99 -43.95 -38.72
N GLY A 603 -49.26 -43.41 -39.70
CA GLY A 603 -49.19 -43.98 -41.04
C GLY A 603 -50.57 -43.99 -41.68
N ASN A 604 -51.06 -45.20 -42.01
CA ASN A 604 -52.40 -45.42 -42.55
C ASN A 604 -53.35 -46.12 -41.55
N THR A 605 -52.97 -46.22 -40.27
CA THR A 605 -53.72 -46.95 -39.25
C THR A 605 -54.27 -46.00 -38.19
N TYR A 606 -55.60 -46.01 -38.01
CA TYR A 606 -56.24 -45.29 -36.92
C TYR A 606 -56.06 -46.03 -35.59
N TYR A 607 -55.67 -45.30 -34.56
CA TYR A 607 -55.57 -45.80 -33.19
C TYR A 607 -56.57 -45.04 -32.31
N ILE A 608 -57.31 -45.76 -31.48
CA ILE A 608 -58.15 -45.21 -30.41
C ILE A 608 -57.49 -45.46 -29.06
N CYS A 609 -57.38 -44.41 -28.25
CA CYS A 609 -56.85 -44.50 -26.89
C CYS A 609 -57.91 -45.16 -25.98
N LYS A 610 -57.59 -46.33 -25.42
CA LYS A 610 -58.45 -47.12 -24.54
C LYS A 610 -57.69 -47.76 -23.40
N ASN A 611 -58.22 -47.69 -22.18
CA ASN A 611 -57.62 -48.23 -20.96
C ASN A 611 -56.15 -47.79 -20.76
N LYS A 612 -55.83 -46.51 -21.05
CA LYS A 612 -54.43 -45.99 -21.11
C LYS A 612 -53.50 -46.69 -22.14
N THR A 613 -54.04 -47.33 -23.18
CA THR A 613 -53.26 -47.92 -24.29
C THR A 613 -53.80 -47.53 -25.66
N TRP A 614 -52.92 -47.35 -26.66
CA TRP A 614 -53.35 -47.15 -28.04
C TRP A 614 -53.75 -48.48 -28.68
N THR A 615 -54.97 -48.56 -29.22
CA THR A 615 -55.55 -49.77 -29.82
C THR A 615 -56.05 -49.49 -31.24
N ILE A 616 -55.90 -50.41 -32.18
CA ILE A 616 -56.29 -50.17 -33.59
C ILE A 616 -57.83 -50.08 -33.72
N THR A 617 -58.33 -49.15 -34.54
CA THR A 617 -59.76 -48.95 -34.82
C THR A 617 -60.07 -48.84 -36.31
N SER A 618 -61.33 -49.06 -36.68
CA SER A 618 -61.80 -49.18 -38.07
C SER A 618 -63.13 -48.44 -38.28
N SER A 619 -63.08 -47.12 -38.50
CA SER A 619 -64.29 -46.30 -38.70
C SER A 619 -64.05 -45.06 -39.54
N SER A 620 -64.67 -44.99 -40.73
CA SER A 620 -64.60 -43.85 -41.65
C SER A 620 -65.99 -43.24 -41.89
N SER A 621 -66.23 -42.00 -41.44
CA SER A 621 -67.47 -41.28 -41.77
C SER A 621 -67.37 -39.76 -41.62
N SER A 622 -67.65 -39.06 -42.73
CA SER A 622 -68.20 -37.69 -42.84
C SER A 622 -67.48 -36.49 -42.18
N SER A 623 -66.61 -35.86 -42.98
CA SER A 623 -66.78 -34.46 -43.42
C SER A 623 -66.76 -33.29 -42.42
N ALA A 624 -65.56 -32.73 -42.21
CA ALA A 624 -65.36 -31.28 -42.03
C ALA A 624 -64.33 -30.77 -43.06
N LYS A 625 -64.37 -29.49 -43.45
CA LYS A 625 -63.58 -28.96 -44.58
C LYS A 625 -62.09 -28.79 -44.24
N MET A 626 -61.22 -29.12 -45.19
CA MET A 626 -59.82 -28.68 -45.16
C MET A 626 -59.75 -27.16 -45.30
N SER A 627 -59.06 -26.50 -44.36
CA SER A 627 -58.37 -25.23 -44.59
C SER A 627 -56.88 -25.47 -44.41
N SER A 628 -56.12 -25.49 -45.51
CA SER A 628 -54.67 -25.58 -45.47
C SER A 628 -54.07 -24.20 -45.17
N SER A 629 -53.69 -23.98 -43.91
CA SER A 629 -52.87 -22.82 -43.52
C SER A 629 -51.78 -23.28 -42.56
N SER A 630 -50.60 -23.57 -43.10
CA SER A 630 -49.39 -23.76 -42.32
C SER A 630 -49.07 -22.49 -41.53
N SER A 631 -49.03 -22.58 -40.20
CA SER A 631 -48.61 -21.49 -39.30
C SER A 631 -47.08 -21.29 -39.30
N SER A 632 -46.47 -21.35 -40.48
CA SER A 632 -45.10 -20.90 -40.74
C SER A 632 -45.06 -19.37 -40.68
N GLN A 633 -44.73 -18.84 -39.50
CA GLN A 633 -44.62 -17.42 -39.19
C GLN A 633 -43.43 -17.23 -38.23
N ASN A 634 -42.39 -16.44 -38.51
CA ASN A 634 -42.05 -15.74 -39.75
C ASN A 634 -40.54 -15.76 -39.97
N ALA A 635 -40.09 -16.38 -41.06
CA ALA A 635 -38.91 -15.88 -41.75
C ALA A 635 -39.34 -14.62 -42.51
N VAL A 636 -38.59 -13.54 -42.37
CA VAL A 636 -38.87 -12.25 -43.01
C VAL A 636 -38.56 -12.36 -44.50
N ASP A 637 -39.44 -11.85 -45.36
CA ASP A 637 -39.15 -11.75 -46.79
C ASP A 637 -38.00 -10.73 -46.99
N PRO A 638 -36.86 -11.10 -47.60
CA PRO A 638 -35.72 -10.20 -47.78
C PRO A 638 -36.04 -8.93 -48.57
N SER A 639 -37.07 -8.96 -49.43
CA SER A 639 -37.54 -7.78 -50.19
C SER A 639 -38.24 -6.74 -49.31
N THR A 640 -38.66 -7.10 -48.09
CA THR A 640 -39.42 -6.22 -47.16
C THR A 640 -38.54 -5.46 -46.16
N VAL A 641 -37.21 -5.64 -46.20
CA VAL A 641 -36.31 -4.95 -45.26
C VAL A 641 -36.27 -3.44 -45.51
N VAL A 642 -36.50 -2.65 -44.45
CA VAL A 642 -36.49 -1.18 -44.55
C VAL A 642 -35.06 -0.69 -44.37
N LYS A 643 -34.49 -0.08 -45.40
CA LYS A 643 -33.13 0.47 -45.38
C LYS A 643 -33.17 1.94 -44.94
N GLY A 644 -32.18 2.36 -44.16
CA GLY A 644 -32.05 3.73 -43.67
C GLY A 644 -30.60 4.14 -43.41
N THR A 645 -30.44 5.25 -42.72
CA THR A 645 -29.16 5.76 -42.22
C THR A 645 -29.32 6.35 -40.82
N MET A 646 -28.23 6.33 -40.05
CA MET A 646 -28.09 7.08 -38.80
C MET A 646 -26.76 7.84 -38.81
N THR A 647 -26.69 8.97 -38.10
CA THR A 647 -25.45 9.75 -37.94
C THR A 647 -24.99 9.65 -36.49
N ASP A 648 -23.76 9.20 -36.25
CA ASP A 648 -23.20 9.16 -34.90
C ASP A 648 -22.81 10.59 -34.49
N SER A 649 -23.49 11.13 -33.47
CA SER A 649 -23.28 12.49 -33.00
C SER A 649 -21.89 12.74 -32.39
N ARG A 650 -21.11 11.67 -32.14
CA ARG A 650 -19.81 11.74 -31.47
C ARG A 650 -18.63 11.91 -32.42
N ASP A 651 -18.76 11.52 -33.69
CA ASP A 651 -17.72 11.64 -34.72
C ASP A 651 -18.24 12.12 -36.10
N GLY A 652 -19.56 12.25 -36.28
CA GLY A 652 -20.20 12.64 -37.53
C GLY A 652 -20.30 11.52 -38.58
N GLN A 653 -19.88 10.29 -38.26
CA GLN A 653 -19.94 9.17 -39.19
C GLN A 653 -21.40 8.78 -39.45
N ILE A 654 -21.79 8.83 -40.72
CA ILE A 654 -23.07 8.28 -41.18
C ILE A 654 -22.88 6.77 -41.40
N TYR A 655 -23.76 5.96 -40.82
CA TYR A 655 -23.82 4.50 -40.99
C TYR A 655 -25.15 4.12 -41.64
N LYS A 656 -25.13 3.16 -42.58
CA LYS A 656 -26.35 2.53 -43.09
C LYS A 656 -27.01 1.66 -42.02
N THR A 657 -28.34 1.63 -42.04
CA THR A 657 -29.16 0.80 -41.15
C THR A 657 -30.14 -0.05 -41.95
N VAL A 658 -30.59 -1.16 -41.37
CA VAL A 658 -31.61 -2.02 -41.96
C VAL A 658 -32.53 -2.61 -40.89
N LYS A 659 -33.84 -2.53 -41.10
CA LYS A 659 -34.84 -3.19 -40.26
C LYS A 659 -35.13 -4.58 -40.80
N ILE A 660 -34.83 -5.60 -39.98
CA ILE A 660 -35.05 -7.02 -40.25
C ILE A 660 -36.08 -7.51 -39.22
N GLY A 661 -37.31 -7.72 -39.67
CA GLY A 661 -38.44 -8.01 -38.79
C GLY A 661 -38.66 -6.87 -37.80
N ASN A 662 -38.53 -7.16 -36.50
CA ASN A 662 -38.73 -6.18 -35.44
C ASN A 662 -37.45 -5.38 -35.06
N GLN A 663 -36.27 -5.81 -35.50
CA GLN A 663 -34.98 -5.24 -35.09
C GLN A 663 -34.40 -4.31 -36.15
N THR A 664 -33.98 -3.09 -35.76
CA THR A 664 -33.22 -2.17 -36.64
C THR A 664 -31.73 -2.27 -36.36
N TRP A 665 -30.99 -2.90 -37.28
CA TRP A 665 -29.56 -3.15 -37.18
C TRP A 665 -28.73 -2.08 -37.89
N MET A 666 -27.51 -1.82 -37.42
CA MET A 666 -26.47 -1.26 -38.28
C MET A 666 -26.13 -2.27 -39.39
N ALA A 667 -26.11 -1.82 -40.65
CA ALA A 667 -25.64 -2.59 -41.80
C ALA A 667 -24.10 -2.49 -41.95
N GLU A 668 -23.50 -1.42 -41.42
CA GLU A 668 -22.05 -1.19 -41.43
C GLU A 668 -21.45 -1.38 -40.03
N ASN A 669 -20.19 -1.80 -39.96
CA ASN A 669 -19.51 -2.03 -38.69
C ASN A 669 -19.13 -0.69 -38.03
N LEU A 670 -19.24 -0.60 -36.71
CA LEU A 670 -18.90 0.62 -35.98
C LEU A 670 -17.42 1.01 -36.20
N ASN A 671 -17.18 2.30 -36.46
CA ASN A 671 -15.86 2.85 -36.76
C ASN A 671 -15.40 3.89 -35.71
N TYR A 672 -16.19 4.12 -34.66
CA TYR A 672 -15.91 5.09 -33.59
C TYR A 672 -14.61 4.78 -32.85
N LYS A 673 -13.66 5.72 -32.80
CA LYS A 673 -12.32 5.52 -32.23
C LYS A 673 -12.30 5.62 -30.70
N THR A 674 -12.02 4.51 -30.03
CA THR A 674 -11.64 4.46 -28.60
C THR A 674 -10.18 4.01 -28.43
N ALA A 675 -9.62 4.14 -27.22
CA ALA A 675 -8.23 3.75 -26.93
C ALA A 675 -7.93 2.27 -27.24
N ASN A 676 -8.86 1.37 -26.90
CA ASN A 676 -8.74 -0.08 -27.09
C ASN A 676 -9.52 -0.55 -28.33
N SER A 677 -9.35 0.18 -29.44
CA SER A 677 -9.95 -0.13 -30.74
C SER A 677 -8.96 0.06 -31.87
N TYR A 678 -9.00 -0.81 -32.87
CA TYR A 678 -7.93 -0.96 -33.87
C TYR A 678 -8.51 -1.03 -35.28
N CYS A 679 -7.72 -0.61 -36.28
CA CYS A 679 -7.98 -1.01 -37.67
C CYS A 679 -7.33 -2.38 -37.89
N TYR A 680 -7.87 -3.22 -38.79
CA TYR A 680 -7.16 -4.45 -39.17
C TYR A 680 -5.77 -4.09 -39.73
N ASN A 681 -4.71 -4.71 -39.21
CA ASN A 681 -3.31 -4.42 -39.60
C ASN A 681 -2.97 -2.91 -39.50
N ASP A 682 -3.60 -2.22 -38.54
CA ASP A 682 -3.44 -0.79 -38.20
C ASP A 682 -3.58 0.23 -39.36
N SER A 683 -4.08 -0.19 -40.54
CA SER A 683 -4.29 0.71 -41.67
C SER A 683 -5.66 1.39 -41.61
N SER A 684 -5.67 2.72 -41.67
CA SER A 684 -6.89 3.53 -41.81
C SER A 684 -7.79 3.07 -42.97
N SER A 685 -7.20 2.60 -44.08
CA SER A 685 -7.93 2.04 -45.23
C SER A 685 -8.80 0.83 -44.86
N TYR A 686 -8.35 -0.01 -43.92
CA TYR A 686 -9.13 -1.13 -43.41
C TYR A 686 -10.20 -0.69 -42.41
N CYS A 687 -9.98 0.39 -41.64
CA CYS A 687 -11.06 1.01 -40.86
C CYS A 687 -12.20 1.52 -41.77
N SER A 688 -11.87 2.27 -42.82
CA SER A 688 -12.87 2.77 -43.78
C SER A 688 -13.62 1.67 -44.54
N LYS A 689 -13.07 0.45 -44.60
CA LYS A 689 -13.71 -0.70 -45.28
C LYS A 689 -14.45 -1.66 -44.32
N TYR A 690 -13.95 -1.87 -43.12
CA TYR A 690 -14.38 -2.94 -42.21
C TYR A 690 -14.85 -2.45 -40.83
N GLY A 691 -14.84 -1.14 -40.58
CA GLY A 691 -14.99 -0.57 -39.24
C GLY A 691 -13.79 -0.91 -38.35
N ARG A 692 -13.95 -0.73 -37.04
CA ARG A 692 -12.91 -1.04 -36.04
C ARG A 692 -13.13 -2.41 -35.41
N LEU A 693 -12.02 -2.95 -34.91
CA LEU A 693 -11.97 -4.10 -34.02
C LEU A 693 -11.82 -3.58 -32.59
N TYR A 694 -12.68 -4.02 -31.68
CA TYR A 694 -12.74 -3.59 -30.28
C TYR A 694 -12.44 -4.76 -29.37
N THR A 695 -11.70 -4.56 -28.27
CA THR A 695 -11.70 -5.54 -27.18
C THR A 695 -13.08 -5.59 -26.53
N TRP A 696 -13.44 -6.69 -25.86
CA TRP A 696 -14.78 -6.78 -25.25
C TRP A 696 -15.01 -5.68 -24.19
N ALA A 697 -13.97 -5.35 -23.42
CA ALA A 697 -13.99 -4.24 -22.46
C ALA A 697 -14.19 -2.86 -23.14
N ALA A 698 -13.71 -2.69 -24.38
CA ALA A 698 -13.98 -1.49 -25.17
C ALA A 698 -15.41 -1.49 -25.74
N ALA A 699 -15.88 -2.64 -26.23
CA ALA A 699 -17.23 -2.81 -26.77
C ALA A 699 -18.32 -2.58 -25.70
N MET A 700 -18.10 -3.08 -24.48
CA MET A 700 -18.98 -2.91 -23.32
C MET A 700 -18.93 -1.53 -22.67
N ASP A 701 -18.00 -0.65 -23.05
CA ASP A 701 -17.67 0.59 -22.32
C ASP A 701 -17.40 0.31 -20.82
N SER A 702 -16.34 -0.45 -20.54
CA SER A 702 -15.91 -0.80 -19.18
C SER A 702 -15.66 0.41 -18.26
N ALA A 703 -15.38 1.59 -18.82
CA ALA A 703 -15.25 2.82 -18.06
C ALA A 703 -16.60 3.41 -17.59
N GLY A 704 -17.69 3.11 -18.30
CA GLY A 704 -19.00 3.74 -18.11
C GLY A 704 -19.03 5.19 -18.59
N THR A 705 -18.34 5.47 -19.71
CA THR A 705 -18.25 6.78 -20.37
C THR A 705 -19.57 7.20 -21.00
N TRP A 706 -20.26 6.26 -21.63
CA TRP A 706 -21.48 6.44 -22.42
C TRP A 706 -22.71 5.78 -21.79
N GLY A 707 -22.51 4.83 -20.86
CA GLY A 707 -23.59 4.27 -20.05
C GLY A 707 -23.09 3.38 -18.90
N ALA A 708 -23.72 3.47 -17.73
CA ALA A 708 -23.32 2.68 -16.55
C ALA A 708 -23.52 1.16 -16.74
N ASN A 709 -24.39 0.75 -17.66
CA ASN A 709 -24.87 -0.62 -17.85
C ASN A 709 -23.78 -1.67 -18.14
N GLY A 710 -22.67 -1.28 -18.76
CA GLY A 710 -21.50 -2.14 -19.03
C GLY A 710 -20.26 -1.82 -18.20
N LYS A 711 -20.37 -0.91 -17.22
CA LYS A 711 -19.23 -0.44 -16.42
C LYS A 711 -18.57 -1.58 -15.65
N GLY A 712 -17.24 -1.62 -15.65
CA GLY A 712 -16.43 -2.68 -15.04
C GLY A 712 -16.40 -4.02 -15.81
N CYS A 713 -17.10 -4.14 -16.95
CA CYS A 713 -17.13 -5.38 -17.72
C CYS A 713 -15.85 -5.56 -18.55
N GLY A 714 -15.15 -6.68 -18.41
CA GLY A 714 -13.88 -6.91 -19.10
C GLY A 714 -13.28 -8.30 -18.87
N TYR A 715 -12.05 -8.50 -19.35
CA TYR A 715 -11.21 -9.67 -19.09
C TYR A 715 -10.78 -9.73 -17.61
N ASN A 716 -10.60 -10.93 -17.04
CA ASN A 716 -10.43 -11.15 -15.60
C ASN A 716 -11.53 -10.48 -14.72
N LYS A 717 -12.77 -10.42 -15.24
CA LYS A 717 -13.95 -9.89 -14.53
C LYS A 717 -15.18 -10.72 -14.85
N THR A 718 -15.79 -11.31 -13.84
CA THR A 718 -17.18 -11.79 -13.91
C THR A 718 -18.10 -10.58 -14.00
N CYS A 719 -19.08 -10.60 -14.89
CA CYS A 719 -19.86 -9.42 -15.25
C CYS A 719 -21.36 -9.64 -15.06
N SER A 720 -22.02 -8.74 -14.35
CA SER A 720 -23.49 -8.70 -14.20
C SER A 720 -24.05 -7.39 -14.79
N PRO A 721 -23.94 -7.18 -16.11
CA PRO A 721 -24.40 -5.95 -16.75
C PRO A 721 -25.93 -5.83 -16.76
N THR A 722 -26.42 -4.59 -16.78
CA THR A 722 -27.84 -4.29 -16.96
C THR A 722 -28.15 -4.19 -18.45
N TYR A 723 -29.10 -4.97 -18.98
CA TYR A 723 -29.46 -4.90 -20.40
C TYR A 723 -30.60 -3.90 -20.66
N PRO A 724 -30.63 -3.21 -21.82
CA PRO A 724 -29.63 -3.24 -22.89
C PRO A 724 -28.32 -2.52 -22.51
N VAL A 725 -27.19 -3.00 -23.01
CA VAL A 725 -25.87 -2.40 -22.76
C VAL A 725 -25.50 -1.51 -23.94
N ARG A 726 -25.67 -0.18 -23.81
CA ARG A 726 -25.21 0.79 -24.82
C ARG A 726 -23.77 0.51 -25.26
N GLY A 727 -22.87 0.37 -24.29
CA GLY A 727 -21.46 0.14 -24.55
C GLY A 727 -20.86 1.25 -25.43
N VAL A 728 -20.07 0.86 -26.43
CA VAL A 728 -19.46 1.79 -27.39
C VAL A 728 -20.43 2.34 -28.45
N CYS A 729 -21.68 1.89 -28.48
CA CYS A 729 -22.67 2.34 -29.48
C CYS A 729 -23.12 3.81 -29.29
N PRO A 730 -23.65 4.46 -30.35
CA PRO A 730 -24.24 5.80 -30.26
C PRO A 730 -25.48 5.82 -29.35
N GLU A 731 -26.06 6.99 -29.15
CA GLU A 731 -27.26 7.15 -28.31
C GLU A 731 -28.51 6.62 -29.02
N GLY A 732 -29.38 5.87 -28.32
CA GLY A 732 -30.48 5.13 -28.93
C GLY A 732 -30.06 3.80 -29.60
N TRP A 733 -28.86 3.31 -29.30
CA TRP A 733 -28.29 2.07 -29.85
C TRP A 733 -27.46 1.31 -28.81
N HIS A 734 -27.50 -0.02 -28.85
CA HIS A 734 -26.79 -0.90 -27.91
C HIS A 734 -26.01 -2.03 -28.56
N LEU A 735 -25.12 -2.64 -27.77
CA LEU A 735 -24.38 -3.85 -28.13
C LEU A 735 -25.30 -5.08 -27.92
N PRO A 736 -25.65 -5.85 -28.97
CA PRO A 736 -26.71 -6.86 -28.89
C PRO A 736 -26.36 -8.05 -27.99
N THR A 737 -27.35 -8.60 -27.31
CA THR A 737 -27.26 -9.82 -26.50
C THR A 737 -27.29 -11.10 -27.34
N GLN A 738 -26.97 -12.23 -26.70
CA GLN A 738 -27.16 -13.57 -27.30
C GLN A 738 -28.61 -13.79 -27.78
N THR A 739 -29.60 -13.27 -27.04
CA THR A 739 -31.03 -13.39 -27.40
C THR A 739 -31.35 -12.58 -28.66
N GLU A 740 -30.84 -11.35 -28.78
CA GLU A 740 -31.08 -10.52 -29.96
C GLU A 740 -30.39 -11.07 -31.22
N TRP A 741 -29.22 -11.71 -31.09
CA TRP A 741 -28.61 -12.47 -32.19
C TRP A 741 -29.46 -13.68 -32.62
N LYS A 742 -30.04 -14.42 -31.67
CA LYS A 742 -30.99 -15.53 -31.96
C LYS A 742 -32.27 -15.05 -32.65
N THR A 743 -32.78 -13.88 -32.27
CA THR A 743 -33.93 -13.24 -32.93
C THR A 743 -33.62 -12.93 -34.39
N LEU A 744 -32.43 -12.36 -34.69
CA LEU A 744 -32.00 -12.12 -36.07
C LEU A 744 -31.92 -13.42 -36.88
N PHE A 745 -31.33 -14.48 -36.32
CA PHE A 745 -31.22 -15.78 -37.01
C PHE A 745 -32.58 -16.40 -37.34
N THR A 746 -33.52 -16.30 -36.40
CA THR A 746 -34.91 -16.73 -36.59
C THR A 746 -35.57 -15.93 -37.72
N ALA A 747 -35.39 -14.60 -37.71
CA ALA A 747 -35.95 -13.70 -38.72
C ALA A 747 -35.39 -13.93 -40.13
N VAL A 748 -34.13 -14.40 -40.29
CA VAL A 748 -33.52 -14.63 -41.62
C VAL A 748 -33.59 -16.07 -42.15
N GLY A 749 -34.26 -16.98 -41.43
CA GLY A 749 -34.63 -18.31 -41.96
C GLY A 749 -34.35 -19.51 -41.04
N GLY A 750 -33.62 -19.35 -39.93
CA GLY A 750 -33.26 -20.45 -39.04
C GLY A 750 -32.09 -21.33 -39.52
N HIS A 751 -31.71 -22.29 -38.66
CA HIS A 751 -30.34 -22.80 -38.42
C HIS A 751 -29.59 -23.57 -39.53
N SER A 752 -29.86 -23.29 -40.81
CA SER A 752 -29.17 -23.91 -41.94
C SER A 752 -28.55 -22.94 -42.96
N ALA A 753 -28.90 -21.65 -42.96
CA ALA A 753 -28.51 -20.73 -44.04
C ALA A 753 -28.33 -19.25 -43.66
N GLU A 754 -28.43 -18.87 -42.39
CA GLU A 754 -28.44 -17.46 -41.95
C GLU A 754 -27.15 -16.72 -42.33
N GLY A 755 -26.02 -17.40 -42.23
CA GLY A 755 -24.71 -16.86 -42.61
C GLY A 755 -24.64 -16.50 -44.09
N ARG A 756 -25.17 -17.32 -45.01
CA ARG A 756 -25.15 -16.99 -46.45
C ARG A 756 -25.98 -15.75 -46.78
N VAL A 757 -27.10 -15.52 -46.09
CA VAL A 757 -27.97 -14.37 -46.35
C VAL A 757 -27.56 -13.09 -45.61
N LEU A 758 -26.72 -13.19 -44.58
CA LEU A 758 -26.12 -12.05 -43.85
C LEU A 758 -24.73 -11.64 -44.36
N LYS A 759 -23.95 -12.57 -44.94
CA LYS A 759 -22.64 -12.29 -45.56
C LYS A 759 -22.80 -11.33 -46.76
N PHE A 760 -21.89 -10.35 -46.86
CA PHE A 760 -21.82 -9.44 -48.01
C PHE A 760 -21.49 -10.20 -49.32
N THR A 761 -21.89 -9.63 -50.45
CA THR A 761 -21.74 -10.20 -51.80
C THR A 761 -20.31 -10.26 -52.33
N SER A 762 -19.34 -9.68 -51.61
CA SER A 762 -17.92 -9.67 -52.03
C SER A 762 -16.96 -9.63 -50.84
N GLY A 763 -15.69 -9.95 -51.10
CA GLY A 763 -14.60 -9.86 -50.13
C GLY A 763 -14.34 -11.13 -49.31
N TRP A 764 -15.15 -12.17 -49.45
CA TRP A 764 -14.92 -13.48 -48.85
C TRP A 764 -14.07 -14.36 -49.77
N TYR A 765 -13.13 -15.12 -49.19
CA TYR A 765 -12.30 -16.08 -49.91
C TYR A 765 -13.06 -17.38 -50.20
N SER A 766 -12.41 -18.30 -50.94
CA SER A 766 -12.96 -19.63 -51.28
C SER A 766 -14.32 -19.62 -52.01
N ASN A 767 -14.62 -18.54 -52.74
CA ASN A 767 -15.94 -18.24 -53.32
C ASN A 767 -17.09 -18.12 -52.29
N GLY A 768 -16.78 -18.05 -50.99
CA GLY A 768 -17.74 -18.08 -49.88
C GLY A 768 -18.52 -16.78 -49.62
N ASN A 769 -18.70 -15.95 -50.64
CA ASN A 769 -19.49 -14.72 -50.57
C ASN A 769 -20.96 -15.03 -50.25
N GLY A 770 -21.64 -14.11 -49.55
CA GLY A 770 -23.07 -14.25 -49.31
C GLY A 770 -23.93 -13.70 -50.44
N THR A 771 -25.24 -13.78 -50.26
CA THR A 771 -26.22 -13.12 -51.13
C THR A 771 -26.59 -11.71 -50.65
N ASP A 772 -26.23 -11.36 -49.40
CA ASP A 772 -26.67 -10.17 -48.67
C ASP A 772 -28.16 -9.85 -48.83
N ALA A 773 -29.00 -10.89 -48.82
CA ALA A 773 -30.42 -10.76 -49.14
C ALA A 773 -31.14 -9.77 -48.22
N PHE A 774 -30.76 -9.74 -46.94
CA PHE A 774 -31.31 -8.83 -45.94
C PHE A 774 -30.60 -7.48 -45.87
N SER A 775 -29.64 -7.18 -46.76
CA SER A 775 -28.85 -5.94 -46.77
C SER A 775 -28.18 -5.63 -45.41
N PHE A 776 -27.73 -6.69 -44.75
CA PHE A 776 -26.99 -6.65 -43.49
C PHE A 776 -25.49 -6.45 -43.74
N SER A 777 -24.97 -6.82 -44.91
CA SER A 777 -23.63 -6.50 -45.38
C SER A 777 -22.49 -6.89 -44.42
N ALA A 778 -22.51 -8.11 -43.87
CA ALA A 778 -21.41 -8.58 -43.04
C ALA A 778 -20.14 -8.84 -43.87
N LEU A 779 -19.09 -8.05 -43.61
CA LEU A 779 -17.78 -8.15 -44.25
C LEU A 779 -16.80 -8.98 -43.40
N PRO A 780 -15.88 -9.76 -44.02
CA PRO A 780 -14.94 -10.63 -43.32
C PRO A 780 -13.73 -9.84 -42.80
N ALA A 781 -13.97 -9.07 -41.74
CA ALA A 781 -12.99 -8.20 -41.08
C ALA A 781 -11.85 -8.97 -40.40
N GLY A 782 -12.02 -10.25 -40.08
CA GLY A 782 -11.08 -11.00 -39.24
C GLY A 782 -11.08 -10.53 -37.77
N ASN A 783 -10.01 -10.83 -37.04
CA ASN A 783 -9.78 -10.40 -35.67
C ASN A 783 -8.36 -9.85 -35.43
N ARG A 784 -8.19 -9.19 -34.28
CA ARG A 784 -6.89 -8.96 -33.61
C ARG A 784 -6.80 -9.93 -32.43
N LEU A 785 -5.64 -10.54 -32.19
CA LEU A 785 -5.34 -11.31 -30.98
C LEU A 785 -4.72 -10.40 -29.90
N ASP A 786 -4.49 -10.93 -28.68
CA ASP A 786 -3.86 -10.20 -27.58
C ASP A 786 -2.48 -9.61 -27.98
N ASP A 787 -1.64 -10.47 -28.58
CA ASP A 787 -0.29 -10.19 -29.08
C ASP A 787 -0.20 -9.09 -30.16
N GLY A 788 -1.34 -8.60 -30.66
CA GLY A 788 -1.43 -7.60 -31.71
C GLY A 788 -1.35 -8.15 -33.13
N SER A 789 -1.24 -9.47 -33.30
CA SER A 789 -1.38 -10.09 -34.62
C SER A 789 -2.82 -9.98 -35.14
N TYR A 790 -2.95 -9.89 -36.47
CA TYR A 790 -4.24 -9.76 -37.15
C TYR A 790 -4.50 -10.97 -38.04
N ASN A 791 -5.63 -11.63 -37.83
CA ASN A 791 -5.93 -12.94 -38.37
C ASN A 791 -7.30 -13.01 -39.06
N ARG A 792 -7.50 -14.03 -39.92
CA ARG A 792 -8.80 -14.42 -40.53
C ARG A 792 -9.52 -13.41 -41.44
N LYS A 793 -8.96 -12.24 -41.77
CA LYS A 793 -9.51 -11.35 -42.81
C LYS A 793 -9.80 -12.13 -44.10
N GLY A 794 -10.96 -11.90 -44.71
CA GLY A 794 -11.41 -12.61 -45.90
C GLY A 794 -11.96 -14.03 -45.65
N TYR A 795 -11.58 -14.68 -44.55
CA TYR A 795 -12.12 -15.98 -44.15
C TYR A 795 -13.31 -15.86 -43.19
N GLU A 796 -13.27 -14.93 -42.24
CA GLU A 796 -14.23 -14.88 -41.13
C GLU A 796 -14.63 -13.44 -40.76
N ALA A 797 -15.86 -13.29 -40.27
CA ALA A 797 -16.36 -12.07 -39.62
C ALA A 797 -16.78 -12.40 -38.19
N TYR A 798 -16.42 -11.52 -37.25
CA TYR A 798 -16.72 -11.68 -35.83
C TYR A 798 -17.39 -10.43 -35.27
N PHE A 799 -18.45 -10.60 -34.48
CA PHE A 799 -19.20 -9.51 -33.87
C PHE A 799 -19.42 -9.78 -32.39
N TRP A 800 -19.02 -8.84 -31.54
CA TRP A 800 -19.24 -8.98 -30.09
C TRP A 800 -20.72 -9.01 -29.72
N SER A 801 -21.05 -9.83 -28.73
CA SER A 801 -22.29 -9.74 -27.96
C SER A 801 -22.02 -9.05 -26.61
N SER A 802 -23.02 -8.38 -26.04
CA SER A 802 -22.95 -7.87 -24.67
C SER A 802 -23.09 -8.97 -23.61
N THR A 803 -23.46 -10.19 -24.02
CA THR A 803 -23.51 -11.37 -23.15
C THR A 803 -22.09 -11.91 -22.92
N GLY A 804 -21.58 -11.78 -21.69
CA GLY A 804 -20.41 -12.52 -21.21
C GLY A 804 -20.76 -13.98 -20.87
N ASP A 805 -19.76 -14.83 -20.69
CA ASP A 805 -19.94 -16.23 -20.28
C ASP A 805 -19.32 -16.49 -18.89
N ASP A 806 -18.03 -16.21 -18.72
CA ASP A 806 -17.31 -16.29 -17.43
C ASP A 806 -16.47 -15.02 -17.13
N SER A 807 -15.33 -15.14 -16.43
CA SER A 807 -14.39 -14.04 -16.19
C SER A 807 -13.68 -13.54 -17.45
N ASP A 808 -13.50 -14.41 -18.46
CA ASP A 808 -12.49 -14.27 -19.50
C ASP A 808 -13.04 -14.49 -20.92
N LEU A 809 -14.19 -15.14 -21.03
CA LEU A 809 -14.87 -15.54 -22.26
C LEU A 809 -16.20 -14.77 -22.42
N ALA A 810 -16.57 -14.47 -23.67
CA ALA A 810 -17.82 -13.79 -24.00
C ALA A 810 -18.38 -14.23 -25.36
N TYR A 811 -19.70 -14.13 -25.53
CA TYR A 811 -20.37 -14.54 -26.77
C TYR A 811 -19.98 -13.64 -27.95
N ARG A 812 -19.78 -14.26 -29.12
CA ARG A 812 -19.70 -13.56 -30.41
C ARG A 812 -20.56 -14.24 -31.46
N MET A 813 -21.14 -13.45 -32.37
CA MET A 813 -21.55 -13.99 -33.67
C MET A 813 -20.28 -14.20 -34.52
N ARG A 814 -20.22 -15.34 -35.22
CA ARG A 814 -19.18 -15.72 -36.16
C ARG A 814 -19.79 -16.16 -37.49
N LEU A 815 -19.32 -15.58 -38.58
CA LEU A 815 -19.61 -15.99 -39.96
C LEU A 815 -18.31 -16.46 -40.63
N VAL A 816 -18.38 -17.51 -41.46
CA VAL A 816 -17.21 -18.14 -42.10
C VAL A 816 -17.45 -18.28 -43.60
N CYS A 817 -16.40 -18.14 -44.41
CA CYS A 817 -16.49 -18.24 -45.88
C CYS A 817 -17.10 -19.57 -46.34
N ASN A 818 -16.59 -20.70 -45.85
CA ASN A 818 -16.95 -22.06 -46.28
C ASN A 818 -18.24 -22.61 -45.64
N TYR A 819 -19.00 -21.81 -44.88
CA TYR A 819 -20.23 -22.26 -44.20
C TYR A 819 -21.39 -21.29 -44.49
N ASP A 820 -22.59 -21.85 -44.55
CA ASP A 820 -23.84 -21.12 -44.78
C ASP A 820 -24.57 -20.77 -43.47
N ASN A 821 -24.29 -21.47 -42.37
CA ASN A 821 -24.84 -21.19 -41.04
C ASN A 821 -24.21 -19.93 -40.41
N ALA A 822 -24.93 -19.27 -39.52
CA ALA A 822 -24.34 -18.36 -38.54
C ALA A 822 -24.02 -19.10 -37.23
N PHE A 823 -22.92 -18.76 -36.58
CA PHE A 823 -22.49 -19.37 -35.31
C PHE A 823 -22.53 -18.33 -34.18
N LEU A 824 -22.93 -18.74 -32.97
CA LEU A 824 -23.03 -17.87 -31.79
C LEU A 824 -22.44 -18.61 -30.58
N ASN A 825 -21.12 -18.48 -30.43
CA ASN A 825 -20.30 -19.30 -29.54
C ASN A 825 -19.78 -18.47 -28.37
N TYR A 826 -19.55 -19.09 -27.21
CA TYR A 826 -19.08 -18.43 -25.98
C TYR A 826 -17.56 -18.44 -25.76
N ASN A 827 -16.88 -19.50 -26.17
CA ASN A 827 -15.44 -19.72 -25.97
C ASN A 827 -14.54 -18.76 -26.80
N ASN A 828 -14.58 -17.47 -26.50
CA ASN A 828 -13.80 -16.43 -27.18
C ASN A 828 -13.32 -15.40 -26.15
N PHE A 829 -12.01 -15.20 -26.08
CA PHE A 829 -11.38 -14.38 -25.04
C PHE A 829 -11.70 -12.90 -25.19
N LYS A 830 -12.06 -12.26 -24.07
CA LYS A 830 -12.46 -10.84 -23.99
C LYS A 830 -11.35 -9.84 -24.37
N TYR A 831 -10.10 -10.29 -24.46
CA TYR A 831 -8.95 -9.50 -24.93
C TYR A 831 -8.85 -9.39 -26.47
N ASP A 832 -9.48 -10.29 -27.23
CA ASP A 832 -9.45 -10.25 -28.70
C ASP A 832 -10.18 -9.00 -29.25
N GLY A 833 -9.72 -8.51 -30.40
CA GLY A 833 -10.40 -7.47 -31.16
C GLY A 833 -11.38 -8.04 -32.19
N TYR A 834 -12.69 -7.88 -31.97
CA TYR A 834 -13.76 -8.21 -32.93
C TYR A 834 -14.57 -6.96 -33.29
N SER A 835 -15.32 -6.98 -34.39
CA SER A 835 -16.15 -5.83 -34.80
C SER A 835 -17.34 -5.62 -33.85
N VAL A 836 -17.82 -4.38 -33.78
CA VAL A 836 -19.09 -4.03 -33.14
C VAL A 836 -20.10 -3.66 -34.21
N ARG A 837 -21.36 -4.07 -33.98
CA ARG A 837 -22.51 -3.80 -34.82
C ARG A 837 -23.71 -3.60 -33.92
N CYS A 838 -24.21 -2.37 -33.87
CA CYS A 838 -25.22 -1.99 -32.89
C CYS A 838 -26.64 -2.33 -33.37
N LEU A 839 -27.51 -2.55 -32.41
CA LEU A 839 -28.96 -2.70 -32.55
C LEU A 839 -29.63 -1.45 -31.96
N GLN A 840 -30.70 -0.95 -32.58
CA GLN A 840 -31.46 0.20 -32.08
C GLN A 840 -32.27 -0.18 -30.84
N ASP A 841 -32.40 0.76 -29.89
CA ASP A 841 -33.25 0.66 -28.69
C ASP A 841 -34.76 0.69 -29.00
#